data_AF-G2X112-F1
#
_entry.id   AF-G2X112-F1
#
_cell.length_a   1.000
_cell.length_b   1.000
_cell.length_c   1.000
_cell.angle_alpha   90.00
_cell.angle_beta   90.00
_cell.angle_gamma   90.00
#
_symmetry.space_group_name_H-M   'P 1'
#
loop_
_entity.id
_entity.type
_entity.pdbx_description
1 polymer ?
#
loop_
_entity_poly.entity_id
_entity_poly.type
_entity_poly.pdbx_seq_one_letter_code
_entity_poly.pdbx_strand_id
1 'polypeptide(L)'
;MSDLPAEIPGERAYKRRRRNRRPSSPSLSPFCASNALVSRTNSGFISTNLLQIYHDVLEHSLSCWLTEVTCPYKDARGRDEGRRLAEWGPSWSNRIFHRTVKLDRAAQTAGLVRMTALEGRSADRALHFAIMAFATQWAQGSRRQGETYPVPRFASPDETFDELVEESFDRDLQRYFWNQAKKALQETEHIECYRVAAAEMVLGLAQRPWAQDDVDDFLGERERARTPDGAFETGSIMSRIARAISRDGPPVYIERATRKMHILKSRFISASQKAAKAQGRATTQALHIMTPENETTVGLLYWLAVMFDTLSSSMDERPVTVTDQDCQHDDLPPSEAENDRWHVDLFIKDTLEAPSQRLRWPCSYEDAAEAVTRSGPVKVLLYRHVSYLQSLLRRGQTGARIEETLAATTSLYRYWNVTHGAFFRDLLRDFDAVPGRIRSWFFCISAHWHLAVLMFADLVEQIDDEGLGLPSAGRRRAAARMVAAMRETSVRELAELAGVATPRAAGTEPHLPGFHHAVNEGTVLAEPWTIILIRAFSRAAVLIMEEADSYRRYGLVRTWGGPHEGWNSLERADDCIRTLFYLGKKSDMARRVADILSDALASLRLADDGPPPLGGHGGDGAAGRGGGGSTSLGSEGTSAAVGSSSTESSTAATGSDIASAGGWAETGTYWNVSSIGGAGLAICG
;
A
#
# COMPACT_ATOMS: atom_id res chain seq x y z
N MET A 1 -24.09 -11.23 89.63
CA MET A 1 -24.86 -9.99 89.45
C MET A 1 -25.64 -10.17 88.14
N SER A 2 -26.63 -11.06 88.09
CA SER A 2 -28.02 -10.92 88.61
C SER A 2 -28.85 -10.11 87.60
N ASP A 3 -29.92 -10.57 86.93
CA ASP A 3 -30.84 -11.69 87.15
C ASP A 3 -31.58 -12.10 85.84
N LEU A 4 -31.96 -13.37 85.75
CA LEU A 4 -33.09 -13.94 84.96
C LEU A 4 -34.35 -13.92 85.88
N PRO A 5 -35.64 -14.03 85.44
CA PRO A 5 -36.20 -15.17 84.65
C PRO A 5 -37.45 -14.86 83.76
N ALA A 6 -37.68 -15.60 82.66
CA ALA A 6 -38.59 -16.74 82.44
C ALA A 6 -40.11 -16.45 82.35
N GLU A 7 -40.73 -16.79 81.20
CA GLU A 7 -42.03 -17.48 81.10
C GLU A 7 -42.27 -18.03 79.65
N ILE A 8 -42.63 -19.32 79.57
CA ILE A 8 -43.11 -20.14 78.44
C ILE A 8 -44.36 -20.84 79.02
N PRO A 9 -45.55 -21.05 78.39
CA PRO A 9 -45.74 -21.85 77.15
C PRO A 9 -47.02 -21.57 76.29
N GLY A 10 -47.12 -22.22 75.12
CA GLY A 10 -48.39 -22.34 74.38
C GLY A 10 -48.28 -23.10 73.06
N GLU A 11 -48.73 -24.36 73.08
CA GLU A 11 -48.63 -25.38 72.04
C GLU A 11 -49.51 -25.22 70.77
N ARG A 12 -48.93 -25.67 69.65
CA ARG A 12 -49.48 -26.52 68.57
C ARG A 12 -50.64 -26.05 67.65
N ALA A 13 -50.21 -25.88 66.40
CA ALA A 13 -50.70 -26.52 65.17
C ALA A 13 -52.06 -26.12 64.56
N TYR A 14 -52.03 -25.53 63.36
CA TYR A 14 -52.86 -25.99 62.24
C TYR A 14 -52.25 -25.66 60.86
N LYS A 15 -52.32 -26.64 59.95
CA LYS A 15 -51.83 -26.62 58.56
C LYS A 15 -52.49 -25.52 57.73
N ARG A 16 -51.72 -24.77 56.92
CA ARG A 16 -52.25 -24.05 55.74
C ARG A 16 -51.32 -24.16 54.52
N ARG A 17 -51.94 -24.56 53.41
CA ARG A 17 -51.41 -24.89 52.07
C ARG A 17 -50.36 -23.90 51.55
N ARG A 18 -49.20 -24.43 51.11
CA ARG A 18 -48.27 -23.77 50.18
C ARG A 18 -48.98 -23.51 48.84
N ARG A 19 -49.12 -22.24 48.46
CA ARG A 19 -49.49 -21.82 47.11
C ARG A 19 -48.18 -21.50 46.37
N ASN A 20 -47.86 -22.29 45.35
CA ASN A 20 -46.72 -22.06 44.45
C ASN A 20 -46.85 -20.66 43.81
N ARG A 21 -45.93 -19.75 44.13
CA ARG A 21 -45.62 -18.58 43.29
C ARG A 21 -44.34 -18.89 42.53
N ARG A 22 -44.46 -19.10 41.21
CA ARG A 22 -43.33 -19.13 40.28
C ARG A 22 -42.64 -17.75 40.29
N PRO A 23 -41.30 -17.67 40.23
CA PRO A 23 -40.63 -16.41 39.95
C PRO A 23 -40.94 -15.99 38.52
N SER A 24 -41.49 -14.79 38.36
CA SER A 24 -41.69 -14.14 37.07
C SER A 24 -40.32 -13.75 36.51
N SER A 25 -39.95 -14.36 35.39
CA SER A 25 -38.80 -13.95 34.57
C SER A 25 -38.95 -12.48 34.15
N PRO A 26 -37.87 -11.68 34.14
CA PRO A 26 -37.93 -10.36 33.52
C PRO A 26 -38.19 -10.54 32.02
N SER A 27 -39.28 -9.95 31.53
CA SER A 27 -39.62 -9.94 30.11
C SER A 27 -38.58 -9.13 29.36
N LEU A 28 -37.70 -9.80 28.61
CA LEU A 28 -36.88 -9.16 27.60
C LEU A 28 -37.81 -8.50 26.58
N SER A 29 -37.67 -7.19 26.39
CA SER A 29 -38.40 -6.45 25.36
C SER A 29 -38.16 -7.09 23.98
N PRO A 30 -39.21 -7.42 23.21
CA PRO A 30 -39.07 -7.94 21.84
C PRO A 30 -38.26 -6.98 20.93
N PHE A 31 -38.29 -5.69 21.23
CA PHE A 31 -37.52 -4.67 20.51
C PHE A 31 -36.01 -4.77 20.77
N CYS A 32 -35.58 -5.14 21.97
CA CYS A 32 -34.16 -5.35 22.29
C CYS A 32 -33.61 -6.63 21.64
N ALA A 33 -34.41 -7.70 21.61
CA ALA A 33 -34.02 -8.95 20.94
C ALA A 33 -33.90 -8.75 19.43
N SER A 34 -34.86 -8.05 18.81
CA SER A 34 -34.82 -7.70 17.38
C SER A 34 -33.67 -6.76 17.05
N ASN A 35 -33.42 -5.71 17.83
CA ASN A 35 -32.29 -4.80 17.61
C ASN A 35 -30.94 -5.51 17.81
N ALA A 36 -30.81 -6.40 18.79
CA ALA A 36 -29.60 -7.18 18.99
C ALA A 36 -29.36 -8.19 17.86
N LEU A 37 -30.44 -8.75 17.29
CA LEU A 37 -30.37 -9.67 16.16
C LEU A 37 -30.06 -8.94 14.86
N VAL A 38 -30.67 -7.78 14.59
CA VAL A 38 -30.36 -6.90 13.45
C VAL A 38 -28.93 -6.38 13.55
N SER A 39 -28.50 -5.92 14.72
CA SER A 39 -27.11 -5.49 14.96
C SER A 39 -26.11 -6.62 14.76
N ARG A 40 -26.41 -7.85 15.23
CA ARG A 40 -25.57 -9.03 14.98
C ARG A 40 -25.49 -9.38 13.50
N THR A 41 -26.61 -9.41 12.80
CA THR A 41 -26.65 -9.73 11.36
C THR A 41 -25.90 -8.67 10.55
N ASN A 42 -26.09 -7.38 10.86
CA ASN A 42 -25.38 -6.28 10.23
C ASN A 42 -23.87 -6.36 10.53
N SER A 43 -23.47 -6.64 11.78
CA SER A 43 -22.06 -6.80 12.15
C SER A 43 -21.39 -8.00 11.45
N GLY A 44 -22.13 -9.11 11.26
CA GLY A 44 -21.67 -10.28 10.54
C GLY A 44 -21.51 -10.02 9.03
N PHE A 45 -22.44 -9.30 8.43
CA PHE A 45 -22.36 -8.88 7.03
C PHE A 45 -21.20 -7.90 6.79
N ILE A 46 -21.08 -6.87 7.62
CA ILE A 46 -19.96 -5.90 7.58
C ILE A 46 -18.63 -6.63 7.73
N SER A 47 -18.50 -7.54 8.71
CA SER A 47 -17.26 -8.31 8.89
C SER A 47 -16.93 -9.19 7.69
N THR A 48 -17.92 -9.79 7.04
CA THR A 48 -17.71 -10.65 5.86
C THR A 48 -17.26 -9.82 4.65
N ASN A 49 -17.90 -8.67 4.44
CA ASN A 49 -17.53 -7.72 3.39
C ASN A 49 -16.11 -7.17 3.61
N LEU A 50 -15.80 -6.71 4.83
CA LEU A 50 -14.44 -6.24 5.18
C LEU A 50 -13.38 -7.32 5.01
N LEU A 51 -13.70 -8.59 5.32
CA LEU A 51 -12.79 -9.71 5.06
C LEU A 51 -12.58 -9.95 3.55
N GLN A 52 -13.61 -9.72 2.72
CA GLN A 52 -13.45 -9.78 1.27
C GLN A 52 -12.53 -8.65 0.77
N ILE A 53 -12.67 -7.43 1.29
CA ILE A 53 -11.73 -6.33 0.98
C ILE A 53 -10.30 -6.69 1.40
N TYR A 54 -10.12 -7.20 2.62
CA TYR A 54 -8.79 -7.66 3.08
C TYR A 54 -8.18 -8.69 2.13
N HIS A 55 -8.99 -9.64 1.66
CA HIS A 55 -8.56 -10.64 0.69
C HIS A 55 -8.15 -9.98 -0.64
N ASP A 56 -9.05 -9.18 -1.22
CA ASP A 56 -8.91 -8.63 -2.57
C ASP A 56 -7.80 -7.58 -2.69
N VAL A 57 -7.38 -6.99 -1.57
CA VAL A 57 -6.28 -6.02 -1.54
C VAL A 57 -5.01 -6.67 -0.99
N LEU A 58 -5.02 -7.13 0.27
CA LEU A 58 -3.79 -7.57 0.93
C LEU A 58 -3.39 -8.98 0.50
N GLU A 59 -4.22 -10.00 0.72
CA GLU A 59 -3.85 -11.39 0.36
C GLU A 59 -3.60 -11.53 -1.15
N HIS A 60 -4.36 -10.80 -1.95
CA HIS A 60 -4.12 -10.64 -3.38
C HIS A 60 -2.71 -10.11 -3.69
N SER A 61 -2.28 -9.03 -3.06
CA SER A 61 -0.94 -8.46 -3.28
C SER A 61 0.17 -9.35 -2.71
N LEU A 62 -0.08 -10.00 -1.57
CA LEU A 62 0.84 -10.97 -0.97
C LEU A 62 1.10 -12.15 -1.92
N SER A 63 0.16 -12.53 -2.77
CA SER A 63 0.36 -13.64 -3.71
C SER A 63 1.43 -13.39 -4.79
N CYS A 64 1.83 -12.14 -5.05
CA CYS A 64 2.99 -11.82 -5.90
C CYS A 64 4.22 -11.35 -5.12
N TRP A 65 4.05 -10.86 -3.88
CA TRP A 65 5.17 -10.45 -3.03
C TRP A 65 5.80 -11.60 -2.24
N LEU A 66 4.99 -12.57 -1.83
CA LEU A 66 5.34 -13.68 -0.96
C LEU A 66 5.12 -15.01 -1.66
N THR A 67 6.00 -15.34 -2.59
CA THR A 67 5.95 -16.66 -3.22
C THR A 67 7.00 -17.58 -2.67
N GLU A 68 6.67 -18.86 -2.69
CA GLU A 68 7.57 -19.90 -2.24
C GLU A 68 8.86 -19.99 -3.07
N VAL A 69 8.85 -19.43 -4.28
CA VAL A 69 9.95 -19.45 -5.25
C VAL A 69 10.94 -18.30 -5.04
N THR A 70 10.48 -17.18 -4.48
CA THR A 70 11.25 -15.94 -4.38
C THR A 70 11.65 -15.59 -2.95
N CYS A 71 11.13 -16.34 -1.96
CA CYS A 71 11.52 -16.18 -0.58
C CYS A 71 12.98 -16.64 -0.39
N PRO A 72 13.89 -15.74 0.06
CA PRO A 72 15.30 -16.05 0.22
C PRO A 72 15.59 -16.92 1.45
N TYR A 73 14.61 -17.15 2.33
CA TYR A 73 14.75 -17.86 3.61
C TYR A 73 14.20 -19.28 3.60
N LYS A 74 14.27 -19.95 2.45
CA LYS A 74 13.84 -21.33 2.28
C LYS A 74 15.03 -22.22 2.02
N ASP A 75 15.00 -23.42 2.60
CA ASP A 75 15.86 -24.51 2.18
C ASP A 75 15.77 -24.69 0.66
N ALA A 76 16.91 -24.60 -0.01
CA ALA A 76 17.06 -24.80 -1.45
C ALA A 76 16.63 -26.21 -1.95
N ARG A 77 16.18 -27.08 -1.02
CA ARG A 77 15.77 -28.47 -1.24
C ARG A 77 14.26 -28.61 -1.32
N GLY A 78 13.67 -28.19 -2.45
CA GLY A 78 12.25 -28.46 -2.69
C GLY A 78 11.68 -27.64 -3.83
N ARG A 79 12.12 -27.90 -5.06
CA ARG A 79 11.60 -27.26 -6.27
C ARG A 79 10.25 -27.89 -6.63
N ASP A 80 9.20 -27.56 -5.90
CA ASP A 80 7.85 -28.13 -6.10
C ASP A 80 7.06 -27.25 -7.10
N GLU A 81 7.07 -27.63 -8.37
CA GLU A 81 6.40 -26.89 -9.45
C GLU A 81 4.87 -26.93 -9.33
N GLY A 82 4.30 -27.98 -8.70
CA GLY A 82 2.86 -28.16 -8.53
C GLY A 82 2.21 -27.11 -7.60
N ARG A 83 2.94 -26.61 -6.59
CA ARG A 83 2.45 -25.53 -5.71
C ARG A 83 2.41 -24.17 -6.39
N ARG A 84 3.30 -23.91 -7.35
CA ARG A 84 3.39 -22.62 -8.09
C ARG A 84 2.09 -22.32 -8.84
N LEU A 85 1.52 -23.34 -9.47
CA LEU A 85 0.28 -23.23 -10.25
C LEU A 85 -0.96 -22.99 -9.38
N ALA A 86 -0.97 -23.47 -8.13
CA ALA A 86 -2.07 -23.20 -7.20
C ALA A 86 -2.05 -21.75 -6.67
N GLU A 87 -0.86 -21.15 -6.51
CA GLU A 87 -0.68 -19.76 -6.08
C GLU A 87 -1.08 -18.75 -7.18
N TRP A 88 -0.79 -19.10 -8.43
CA TRP A 88 -1.11 -18.26 -9.59
C TRP A 88 -2.47 -18.56 -10.22
N GLY A 89 -3.10 -19.66 -9.83
CA GLY A 89 -4.40 -20.10 -10.30
C GLY A 89 -5.57 -19.23 -9.82
N PRO A 90 -6.78 -19.50 -10.35
CA PRO A 90 -7.99 -18.76 -10.00
C PRO A 90 -8.57 -19.15 -8.64
N SER A 91 -7.94 -20.06 -7.88
CA SER A 91 -8.42 -20.49 -6.56
C SER A 91 -8.07 -19.46 -5.48
N TRP A 92 -9.08 -18.86 -4.88
CA TRP A 92 -8.99 -17.76 -3.92
C TRP A 92 -8.92 -18.31 -2.49
N SER A 93 -7.95 -17.83 -1.68
CA SER A 93 -7.89 -18.19 -0.26
C SER A 93 -7.12 -17.14 0.54
N ASN A 94 -7.57 -16.88 1.77
CA ASN A 94 -6.86 -16.10 2.79
C ASN A 94 -5.66 -16.88 3.34
N ARG A 95 -4.75 -17.27 2.45
CA ARG A 95 -3.72 -18.29 2.70
C ARG A 95 -2.75 -17.83 3.77
N ILE A 96 -2.24 -16.61 3.69
CA ILE A 96 -1.23 -16.13 4.65
C ILE A 96 -1.86 -16.00 6.03
N PHE A 97 -3.08 -15.44 6.11
CA PHE A 97 -3.87 -15.41 7.33
C PHE A 97 -4.07 -16.82 7.94
N HIS A 98 -4.57 -17.78 7.17
CA HIS A 98 -4.84 -19.13 7.68
C HIS A 98 -3.57 -19.85 8.11
N ARG A 99 -2.49 -19.76 7.32
CA ARG A 99 -1.19 -20.35 7.68
C ARG A 99 -0.62 -19.71 8.94
N THR A 100 -0.76 -18.40 9.11
CA THR A 100 -0.33 -17.68 10.33
C THR A 100 -1.04 -18.20 11.57
N VAL A 101 -2.37 -18.30 11.54
CA VAL A 101 -3.17 -18.78 12.68
C VAL A 101 -2.85 -20.25 12.99
N LYS A 102 -2.72 -21.10 11.97
CA LYS A 102 -2.36 -22.52 12.12
C LYS A 102 -0.96 -22.68 12.72
N LEU A 103 0.02 -21.93 12.20
CA LEU A 103 1.39 -21.91 12.71
C LEU A 103 1.45 -21.46 14.17
N ASP A 104 0.73 -20.39 14.52
CA ASP A 104 0.73 -19.87 15.88
C ASP A 104 0.16 -20.88 16.90
N ARG A 105 -0.93 -21.56 16.54
CA ARG A 105 -1.50 -22.64 17.37
C ARG A 105 -0.55 -23.83 17.51
N ALA A 106 0.12 -24.21 16.43
CA ALA A 106 1.12 -25.26 16.45
C ALA A 106 2.32 -24.88 17.33
N ALA A 107 2.78 -23.62 17.25
CA ALA A 107 3.88 -23.08 18.05
C ALA A 107 3.57 -23.05 19.55
N GLN A 108 2.34 -22.71 19.91
CA GLN A 108 1.87 -22.80 21.29
C GLN A 108 1.83 -24.24 21.79
N THR A 109 1.28 -25.16 20.99
CA THR A 109 1.19 -26.59 21.34
C THR A 109 2.58 -27.21 21.52
N ALA A 110 3.56 -26.80 20.71
CA ALA A 110 4.95 -27.23 20.81
C ALA A 110 5.75 -26.51 21.91
N GLY A 111 5.15 -25.54 22.62
CA GLY A 111 5.81 -24.77 23.68
C GLY A 111 6.88 -23.78 23.19
N LEU A 112 6.92 -23.49 21.87
CA LEU A 112 7.83 -22.49 21.29
C LEU A 112 7.36 -21.07 21.55
N VAL A 113 6.04 -20.89 21.65
CA VAL A 113 5.39 -19.65 22.08
C VAL A 113 4.66 -19.95 23.38
N ARG A 114 4.93 -19.17 24.42
CA ARG A 114 4.27 -19.31 25.72
C ARG A 114 3.25 -18.19 25.87
N MET A 115 2.00 -18.56 26.02
CA MET A 115 0.92 -17.61 26.30
C MET A 115 -0.19 -18.28 27.11
N THR A 116 -0.85 -17.48 27.94
CA THR A 116 -2.07 -17.85 28.66
C THR A 116 -3.27 -17.84 27.73
N ALA A 117 -4.38 -18.47 28.15
CA ALA A 117 -5.63 -18.42 27.38
C ALA A 117 -6.19 -16.99 27.23
N LEU A 118 -5.90 -16.09 28.18
CA LEU A 118 -6.30 -14.68 28.09
C LEU A 118 -5.47 -13.91 27.05
N GLU A 119 -4.15 -14.09 27.07
CA GLU A 119 -3.23 -13.55 26.07
C GLU A 119 -3.57 -14.08 24.67
N GLY A 120 -3.91 -15.38 24.54
CA GLY A 120 -4.34 -15.97 23.28
C GLY A 120 -5.60 -15.33 22.70
N ARG A 121 -6.60 -15.00 23.53
CA ARG A 121 -7.79 -14.25 23.10
C ARG A 121 -7.47 -12.80 22.73
N SER A 122 -6.50 -12.19 23.42
CA SER A 122 -6.07 -10.82 23.15
C SER A 122 -5.32 -10.74 21.82
N ALA A 123 -4.50 -11.73 21.50
CA ALA A 123 -3.84 -11.87 20.20
C ALA A 123 -4.84 -12.05 19.04
N ASP A 124 -5.88 -12.88 19.22
CA ASP A 124 -6.96 -13.02 18.22
C ASP A 124 -7.68 -11.68 18.00
N ARG A 125 -8.01 -10.98 19.08
CA ARG A 125 -8.66 -9.67 19.02
C ARG A 125 -7.80 -8.63 18.30
N ALA A 126 -6.49 -8.58 18.60
CA ALA A 126 -5.57 -7.66 17.96
C ALA A 126 -5.49 -7.90 16.44
N LEU A 127 -5.36 -9.17 16.01
CA LEU A 127 -5.35 -9.52 14.60
C LEU A 127 -6.67 -9.18 13.91
N HIS A 128 -7.81 -9.47 14.54
CA HIS A 128 -9.11 -9.12 14.01
C HIS A 128 -9.27 -7.62 13.79
N PHE A 129 -9.00 -6.81 14.82
CA PHE A 129 -9.15 -5.37 14.71
C PHE A 129 -8.15 -4.75 13.75
N ALA A 130 -6.92 -5.27 13.65
CA ALA A 130 -5.97 -4.81 12.64
C ALA A 130 -6.49 -5.05 11.21
N ILE A 131 -7.05 -6.24 10.94
CA ILE A 131 -7.67 -6.56 9.64
C ILE A 131 -8.87 -5.66 9.36
N MET A 132 -9.75 -5.45 10.35
CA MET A 132 -10.91 -4.55 10.19
C MET A 132 -10.48 -3.10 9.98
N ALA A 133 -9.50 -2.61 10.73
CA ALA A 133 -8.94 -1.26 10.59
C ALA A 133 -8.31 -1.05 9.21
N PHE A 134 -7.62 -2.07 8.70
CA PHE A 134 -7.10 -2.06 7.34
C PHE A 134 -8.23 -2.00 6.31
N ALA A 135 -9.16 -2.96 6.35
CA ALA A 135 -10.22 -3.08 5.34
C ALA A 135 -11.19 -1.89 5.33
N THR A 136 -11.44 -1.26 6.48
CA THR A 136 -12.34 -0.09 6.58
C THR A 136 -11.82 1.14 5.85
N GLN A 137 -10.55 1.18 5.43
CA GLN A 137 -10.05 2.21 4.53
C GLN A 137 -10.78 2.22 3.17
N TRP A 138 -11.27 1.06 2.71
CA TRP A 138 -12.04 0.92 1.47
C TRP A 138 -13.55 0.87 1.68
N ALA A 139 -14.01 0.70 2.93
CA ALA A 139 -15.42 0.54 3.26
C ALA A 139 -16.20 1.86 3.25
N GLN A 140 -15.74 2.86 2.50
CA GLN A 140 -16.36 4.18 2.51
C GLN A 140 -17.44 4.25 1.44
N GLY A 141 -18.69 3.93 1.78
CA GLY A 141 -19.88 4.37 1.01
C GLY A 141 -20.09 5.89 1.04
N SER A 142 -19.02 6.67 1.25
CA SER A 142 -19.02 8.12 1.33
C SER A 142 -19.15 8.76 -0.06
N ARG A 143 -19.55 10.04 -0.09
CA ARG A 143 -19.47 10.93 -1.26
C ARG A 143 -18.15 10.81 -2.02
N ARG A 144 -17.03 10.56 -1.35
CA ARG A 144 -15.71 10.39 -1.99
C ARG A 144 -15.70 9.24 -3.00
N GLN A 145 -16.47 8.17 -2.82
CA GLN A 145 -16.62 7.11 -3.83
C GLN A 145 -17.33 7.66 -5.09
N GLY A 146 -18.40 8.44 -4.92
CA GLY A 146 -19.13 9.05 -6.04
C GLY A 146 -18.41 10.21 -6.73
N GLU A 147 -17.38 10.78 -6.10
CA GLU A 147 -16.61 11.87 -6.68
C GLU A 147 -15.79 11.44 -7.89
N THR A 148 -15.90 12.21 -8.96
CA THR A 148 -15.11 12.09 -10.19
C THR A 148 -14.14 13.26 -10.32
N TYR A 149 -12.99 12.99 -10.91
CA TYR A 149 -11.99 14.02 -11.21
C TYR A 149 -12.30 14.67 -12.57
N PRO A 150 -12.17 16.00 -12.74
CA PRO A 150 -11.82 17.00 -11.72
C PRO A 150 -13.05 17.43 -10.89
N VAL A 151 -12.85 17.73 -9.60
CA VAL A 151 -13.93 18.27 -8.75
C VAL A 151 -14.25 19.70 -9.19
N PRO A 152 -15.52 20.03 -9.51
CA PRO A 152 -15.93 21.40 -9.79
C PRO A 152 -15.60 22.30 -8.58
N ARG A 153 -14.81 23.36 -8.79
CA ARG A 153 -14.29 24.23 -7.72
C ARG A 153 -15.36 25.06 -6.97
N PHE A 154 -16.66 24.87 -7.26
CA PHE A 154 -17.77 25.73 -6.80
C PHE A 154 -19.01 24.94 -6.33
N ALA A 155 -18.84 23.88 -5.52
CA ALA A 155 -19.97 23.37 -4.75
C ALA A 155 -20.29 24.34 -3.60
N SER A 156 -21.56 24.74 -3.47
CA SER A 156 -22.03 25.76 -2.52
C SER A 156 -21.89 25.33 -1.05
N PRO A 157 -21.64 26.26 -0.10
CA PRO A 157 -21.51 25.96 1.33
C PRO A 157 -22.81 25.53 2.04
N ASP A 158 -23.96 25.57 1.35
CA ASP A 158 -25.29 25.42 1.95
C ASP A 158 -25.86 23.99 1.81
N GLU A 159 -25.20 23.12 1.03
CA GLU A 159 -25.54 21.68 0.93
C GLU A 159 -24.95 20.86 2.10
N THR A 160 -24.08 21.47 2.90
CA THR A 160 -23.11 20.79 3.79
C THR A 160 -23.71 20.21 5.08
N PHE A 161 -24.91 20.62 5.52
CA PHE A 161 -25.38 20.29 6.88
C PHE A 161 -26.10 18.93 7.02
N ASP A 162 -26.97 18.55 6.08
CA ASP A 162 -27.54 17.18 6.02
C ASP A 162 -26.52 16.17 5.45
N GLU A 163 -25.56 16.64 4.65
CA GLU A 163 -24.48 15.83 4.03
C GLU A 163 -23.40 15.32 5.03
N LEU A 164 -23.18 16.03 6.13
CA LEU A 164 -22.22 15.64 7.20
C LEU A 164 -22.70 14.43 8.03
N VAL A 165 -23.99 14.10 7.98
CA VAL A 165 -24.60 13.06 8.83
C VAL A 165 -24.38 11.65 8.23
N GLU A 166 -24.42 11.48 6.91
CA GLU A 166 -24.09 10.19 6.25
C GLU A 166 -22.58 9.93 6.17
N GLU A 167 -21.73 10.96 6.09
CA GLU A 167 -20.26 10.81 6.22
C GLU A 167 -19.83 10.25 7.58
N SER A 168 -20.68 10.35 8.61
CA SER A 168 -20.36 9.93 9.98
C SER A 168 -20.18 8.42 10.11
N PHE A 169 -21.05 7.58 9.53
CA PHE A 169 -21.08 6.16 9.89
C PHE A 169 -19.80 5.40 9.48
N ASP A 170 -19.40 5.46 8.21
CA ASP A 170 -18.22 4.75 7.73
C ASP A 170 -16.93 5.35 8.29
N ARG A 171 -16.91 6.68 8.49
CA ARG A 171 -15.78 7.36 9.10
C ARG A 171 -15.63 7.02 10.58
N ASP A 172 -16.75 6.94 11.30
CA ASP A 172 -16.79 6.51 12.70
C ASP A 172 -16.43 5.04 12.80
N LEU A 173 -16.84 4.20 11.85
CA LEU A 173 -16.43 2.79 11.77
C LEU A 173 -14.91 2.67 11.57
N GLN A 174 -14.34 3.43 10.63
CA GLN A 174 -12.90 3.46 10.37
C GLN A 174 -12.12 3.94 11.61
N ARG A 175 -12.55 5.06 12.22
CA ARG A 175 -11.96 5.60 13.47
C ARG A 175 -12.07 4.60 14.61
N TYR A 176 -13.23 3.97 14.77
CA TYR A 176 -13.47 2.97 15.80
C TYR A 176 -12.51 1.80 15.65
N PHE A 177 -12.46 1.15 14.49
CA PHE A 177 -11.61 -0.03 14.31
C PHE A 177 -10.12 0.32 14.40
N TRP A 178 -9.69 1.46 13.86
CA TRP A 178 -8.30 1.91 14.00
C TRP A 178 -7.92 2.12 15.47
N ASN A 179 -8.77 2.80 16.26
CA ASN A 179 -8.54 3.02 17.68
C ASN A 179 -8.55 1.70 18.48
N GLN A 180 -9.47 0.78 18.17
CA GLN A 180 -9.52 -0.54 18.80
C GLN A 180 -8.30 -1.39 18.46
N ALA A 181 -7.83 -1.36 17.21
CA ALA A 181 -6.62 -2.07 16.78
C ALA A 181 -5.38 -1.54 17.50
N LYS A 182 -5.22 -0.20 17.53
CA LYS A 182 -4.14 0.46 18.26
C LYS A 182 -4.13 0.06 19.73
N LYS A 183 -5.30 0.13 20.40
CA LYS A 183 -5.43 -0.26 21.81
C LYS A 183 -5.10 -1.74 22.02
N ALA A 184 -5.62 -2.64 21.18
CA ALA A 184 -5.36 -4.07 21.29
C ALA A 184 -3.87 -4.42 21.09
N LEU A 185 -3.17 -3.72 20.20
CA LEU A 185 -1.73 -3.90 19.98
C LEU A 185 -0.87 -3.32 21.11
N GLN A 186 -1.34 -2.28 21.79
CA GLN A 186 -0.70 -1.78 23.01
C GLN A 186 -0.86 -2.79 24.15
N GLU A 187 -2.06 -3.34 24.34
CA GLU A 187 -2.32 -4.38 25.35
C GLU A 187 -1.52 -5.67 25.10
N THR A 188 -1.22 -5.99 23.83
CA THR A 188 -0.49 -7.20 23.42
C THR A 188 0.98 -6.97 23.11
N GLU A 189 1.53 -5.80 23.46
CA GLU A 189 2.91 -5.42 23.13
C GLU A 189 3.98 -6.39 23.65
N HIS A 190 3.78 -6.94 24.83
CA HIS A 190 4.69 -7.89 25.47
C HIS A 190 4.56 -9.32 24.92
N ILE A 191 3.53 -9.59 24.10
CA ILE A 191 3.27 -10.93 23.55
C ILE A 191 4.06 -11.09 22.26
N GLU A 192 4.88 -12.13 22.20
CA GLU A 192 5.68 -12.50 21.02
C GLU A 192 5.08 -13.75 20.37
N CYS A 193 4.11 -13.54 19.48
CA CYS A 193 3.46 -14.61 18.73
C CYS A 193 3.21 -14.18 17.29
N TYR A 194 3.01 -15.16 16.39
CA TYR A 194 2.85 -14.91 14.96
C TYR A 194 1.59 -14.08 14.67
N ARG A 195 0.50 -14.27 15.44
CA ARG A 195 -0.73 -13.49 15.29
C ARG A 195 -0.53 -12.00 15.63
N VAL A 196 0.19 -11.69 16.70
CA VAL A 196 0.47 -10.29 17.09
C VAL A 196 1.45 -9.65 16.10
N ALA A 197 2.49 -10.36 15.68
CA ALA A 197 3.41 -9.85 14.65
C ALA A 197 2.68 -9.55 13.33
N ALA A 198 1.78 -10.44 12.89
CA ALA A 198 0.95 -10.21 11.71
C ALA A 198 -0.02 -9.03 11.90
N ALA A 199 -0.63 -8.88 13.08
CA ALA A 199 -1.49 -7.75 13.39
C ALA A 199 -0.74 -6.41 13.33
N GLU A 200 0.49 -6.36 13.83
CA GLU A 200 1.37 -5.18 13.73
C GLU A 200 1.75 -4.88 12.27
N MET A 201 2.07 -5.91 11.47
CA MET A 201 2.32 -5.72 10.03
C MET A 201 1.09 -5.14 9.31
N VAL A 202 -0.09 -5.70 9.53
CA VAL A 202 -1.34 -5.25 8.88
C VAL A 202 -1.70 -3.83 9.31
N LEU A 203 -1.62 -3.51 10.61
CA LEU A 203 -1.90 -2.15 11.07
C LEU A 203 -0.85 -1.15 10.57
N GLY A 204 0.40 -1.58 10.38
CA GLY A 204 1.45 -0.76 9.77
C GLY A 204 1.17 -0.32 8.33
N LEU A 205 0.26 -1.02 7.62
CA LEU A 205 -0.22 -0.63 6.30
C LEU A 205 -1.48 0.25 6.36
N ALA A 206 -2.17 0.28 7.49
CA ALA A 206 -3.39 1.05 7.68
C ALA A 206 -3.07 2.48 8.12
N GLN A 207 -3.64 3.47 7.43
CA GLN A 207 -3.46 4.87 7.79
C GLN A 207 -4.38 5.30 8.91
N ARG A 208 -3.88 6.22 9.74
CA ARG A 208 -4.67 6.84 10.79
C ARG A 208 -5.74 7.75 10.15
N PRO A 209 -7.03 7.56 10.46
CA PRO A 209 -8.06 8.50 10.04
C PRO A 209 -7.80 9.88 10.67
N TRP A 210 -7.84 10.94 9.87
CA TRP A 210 -7.60 12.29 10.37
C TRP A 210 -8.77 12.79 11.22
N ALA A 211 -8.46 13.51 12.31
CA ALA A 211 -9.43 14.14 13.19
C ALA A 211 -9.94 15.46 12.60
N GLN A 212 -10.96 16.08 13.19
CA GLN A 212 -11.47 17.37 12.72
C GLN A 212 -10.39 18.46 12.85
N ASP A 213 -9.69 18.51 13.99
CA ASP A 213 -8.56 19.43 14.22
C ASP A 213 -7.48 19.30 13.14
N ASP A 214 -7.29 18.08 12.63
CA ASP A 214 -6.34 17.82 11.57
C ASP A 214 -6.74 18.58 10.29
N VAL A 215 -8.03 18.53 9.94
CA VAL A 215 -8.64 19.20 8.77
C VAL A 215 -8.63 20.72 8.93
N ASP A 216 -8.93 21.23 10.12
CA ASP A 216 -8.99 22.67 10.37
C ASP A 216 -7.62 23.34 10.21
N ASP A 217 -6.52 22.70 10.68
CA ASP A 217 -5.15 23.19 10.43
C ASP A 217 -4.83 23.25 8.93
N PHE A 218 -5.40 22.33 8.13
CA PHE A 218 -5.20 22.29 6.68
C PHE A 218 -5.95 23.39 5.94
N LEU A 219 -7.15 23.75 6.38
CA LEU A 219 -7.91 24.88 5.85
C LEU A 219 -7.16 26.19 6.14
N GLY A 220 -6.71 26.37 7.39
CA GLY A 220 -5.90 27.54 7.78
C GLY A 220 -4.57 27.63 7.02
N GLU A 221 -3.90 26.51 6.73
CA GLU A 221 -2.72 26.50 5.86
C GLU A 221 -3.04 26.96 4.43
N ARG A 222 -4.14 26.47 3.84
CA ARG A 222 -4.51 26.82 2.47
C ARG A 222 -4.75 28.32 2.32
N GLU A 223 -5.38 28.94 3.32
CA GLU A 223 -5.59 30.38 3.37
C GLU A 223 -4.27 31.16 3.48
N ARG A 224 -3.33 30.71 4.33
CA ARG A 224 -2.00 31.34 4.51
C ARG A 224 -1.07 31.14 3.30
N ALA A 225 -1.21 30.03 2.60
CA ALA A 225 -0.37 29.67 1.45
C ALA A 225 -0.75 30.41 0.16
N ARG A 226 -1.83 31.19 0.15
CA ARG A 226 -2.12 32.14 -0.93
C ARG A 226 -1.10 33.29 -0.88
N THR A 227 0.07 33.06 -1.48
CA THR A 227 1.06 34.12 -1.65
C THR A 227 0.58 35.11 -2.73
N PRO A 228 0.79 36.43 -2.55
CA PRO A 228 0.41 37.43 -3.55
C PRO A 228 1.17 37.31 -4.88
N ASP A 229 2.32 36.62 -4.89
CA ASP A 229 3.30 36.67 -5.99
C ASP A 229 3.20 35.48 -6.97
N GLY A 230 2.38 34.47 -6.71
CA GLY A 230 2.07 33.38 -7.65
C GLY A 230 3.24 32.53 -8.14
N ALA A 231 4.44 32.71 -7.60
CA ALA A 231 5.65 31.99 -8.03
C ALA A 231 5.59 30.52 -7.60
N PHE A 232 5.82 29.60 -8.55
CA PHE A 232 6.02 28.19 -8.26
C PHE A 232 7.31 28.01 -7.47
N GLU A 233 7.23 27.39 -6.30
CA GLU A 233 8.37 27.21 -5.40
C GLU A 233 8.41 25.75 -4.92
N THR A 234 9.26 24.94 -5.56
CA THR A 234 9.40 23.49 -5.31
C THR A 234 9.59 23.17 -3.82
N GLY A 235 10.48 23.91 -3.15
CA GLY A 235 10.78 23.70 -1.72
C GLY A 235 9.58 23.89 -0.80
N SER A 236 8.75 24.91 -1.07
CA SER A 236 7.51 25.17 -0.32
C SER A 236 6.50 24.03 -0.51
N ILE A 237 6.29 23.59 -1.76
CA ILE A 237 5.39 22.47 -2.07
C ILE A 237 5.84 21.19 -1.37
N MET A 238 7.13 20.84 -1.49
CA MET A 238 7.69 19.65 -0.86
C MET A 238 7.60 19.72 0.67
N SER A 239 7.80 20.89 1.28
CA SER A 239 7.61 21.07 2.73
C SER A 239 6.16 20.82 3.18
N ARG A 240 5.17 21.26 2.40
CA ARG A 240 3.74 21.03 2.70
C ARG A 240 3.39 19.55 2.58
N ILE A 241 3.91 18.87 1.56
CA ILE A 241 3.75 17.42 1.37
C ILE A 241 4.41 16.65 2.52
N ALA A 242 5.65 16.99 2.87
CA ALA A 242 6.38 16.36 3.98
C ALA A 242 5.63 16.54 5.31
N ARG A 243 5.04 17.71 5.55
CA ARG A 243 4.21 17.96 6.73
C ARG A 243 2.97 17.07 6.75
N ALA A 244 2.26 16.93 5.63
CA ALA A 244 1.11 16.02 5.53
C ALA A 244 1.50 14.56 5.81
N ILE A 245 2.66 14.11 5.31
CA ILE A 245 3.18 12.75 5.55
C ILE A 245 3.57 12.55 7.03
N SER A 246 4.23 13.53 7.65
CA SER A 246 4.77 13.42 9.01
C SER A 246 3.72 13.19 10.12
N ARG A 247 2.43 13.46 9.84
CA ARG A 247 1.34 13.31 10.82
C ARG A 247 1.01 11.86 11.19
N ASP A 248 1.30 10.90 10.31
CA ASP A 248 1.12 9.47 10.63
C ASP A 248 2.18 8.98 11.64
N GLY A 249 3.23 9.76 11.86
CA GLY A 249 4.31 9.45 12.78
C GLY A 249 5.26 8.36 12.26
N PRO A 250 6.23 7.92 13.08
CA PRO A 250 7.18 6.89 12.69
C PRO A 250 6.51 5.50 12.53
N PRO A 251 7.07 4.59 11.71
CA PRO A 251 6.49 3.28 11.39
C PRO A 251 6.67 2.23 12.51
N VAL A 252 6.29 2.58 13.75
CA VAL A 252 6.56 1.79 14.96
C VAL A 252 5.99 0.37 14.94
N TYR A 253 4.86 0.15 14.27
CA TYR A 253 4.26 -1.18 14.17
C TYR A 253 5.08 -2.11 13.28
N ILE A 254 5.62 -1.61 12.17
CA ILE A 254 6.52 -2.38 11.31
C ILE A 254 7.81 -2.73 12.05
N GLU A 255 8.42 -1.76 12.75
CA GLU A 255 9.63 -2.00 13.56
C GLU A 255 9.40 -3.08 14.62
N ARG A 256 8.28 -3.01 15.36
CA ARG A 256 7.91 -4.00 16.37
C ARG A 256 7.65 -5.38 15.75
N ALA A 257 6.92 -5.43 14.65
CA ALA A 257 6.58 -6.68 13.97
C ALA A 257 7.84 -7.40 13.51
N THR A 258 8.77 -6.67 12.90
CA THR A 258 10.03 -7.22 12.38
C THR A 258 10.90 -7.79 13.50
N ARG A 259 11.01 -7.07 14.63
CA ARG A 259 11.72 -7.58 15.80
C ARG A 259 11.08 -8.86 16.35
N LYS A 260 9.75 -8.89 16.51
CA LYS A 260 9.02 -10.10 16.96
C LYS A 260 9.23 -11.26 16.00
N MET A 261 9.15 -11.00 14.69
CA MET A 261 9.30 -12.03 13.68
C MET A 261 10.73 -12.59 13.65
N HIS A 262 11.74 -11.74 13.81
CA HIS A 262 13.12 -12.19 13.95
C HIS A 262 13.31 -13.15 15.14
N ILE A 263 12.78 -12.77 16.32
CA ILE A 263 12.83 -13.62 17.52
C ILE A 263 12.09 -14.95 17.31
N LEU A 264 10.90 -14.92 16.69
CA LEU A 264 10.10 -16.10 16.42
C LEU A 264 10.78 -17.06 15.44
N LYS A 265 11.39 -16.53 14.37
CA LYS A 265 12.21 -17.33 13.41
C LYS A 265 13.38 -18.00 14.15
N SER A 266 14.14 -17.23 14.93
CA SER A 266 15.29 -17.75 15.68
C SER A 266 14.89 -18.87 16.66
N ARG A 267 13.76 -18.72 17.36
CA ARG A 267 13.20 -19.77 18.24
C ARG A 267 12.83 -21.04 17.47
N PHE A 268 12.22 -20.89 16.30
CA PHE A 268 11.86 -22.02 15.44
C PHE A 268 13.10 -22.78 14.97
N ILE A 269 14.10 -22.08 14.44
CA ILE A 269 15.38 -22.69 13.99
C ILE A 269 16.09 -23.39 15.15
N SER A 270 16.21 -22.72 16.29
CA SER A 270 16.84 -23.29 17.49
C SER A 270 16.15 -24.59 17.94
N ALA A 271 14.82 -24.65 17.84
CA ALA A 271 14.06 -25.84 18.14
C ALA A 271 14.27 -26.96 17.10
N SER A 272 14.32 -26.60 15.81
CA SER A 272 14.62 -27.53 14.71
C SER A 272 16.00 -28.19 14.89
N GLN A 273 17.04 -27.39 15.13
CA GLN A 273 18.39 -27.88 15.36
C GLN A 273 18.51 -28.78 16.61
N LYS A 274 17.80 -28.44 17.70
CA LYS A 274 17.75 -29.29 18.90
C LYS A 274 17.05 -30.62 18.60
N ALA A 275 15.95 -30.60 17.85
CA ALA A 275 15.25 -31.81 17.45
C ALA A 275 16.12 -32.71 16.55
N ALA A 276 16.87 -32.13 15.62
CA ALA A 276 17.81 -32.86 14.76
C ALA A 276 18.95 -33.53 15.54
N LYS A 277 19.45 -32.89 16.61
CA LYS A 277 20.51 -33.45 17.49
C LYS A 277 19.98 -34.52 18.46
N ALA A 278 18.69 -34.50 18.79
CA ALA A 278 18.08 -35.36 19.80
C ALA A 278 17.65 -36.75 19.27
N GLN A 279 18.15 -37.18 18.11
CA GLN A 279 17.84 -38.48 17.48
C GLN A 279 17.93 -39.64 18.49
N GLY A 280 16.78 -40.06 19.03
CA GLY A 280 16.63 -41.25 19.87
C GLY A 280 15.99 -41.08 21.25
N ARG A 281 15.81 -39.86 21.80
CA ARG A 281 15.15 -39.69 23.12
C ARG A 281 14.14 -38.53 23.14
N ALA A 282 12.87 -38.91 23.02
CA ALA A 282 11.67 -38.19 23.48
C ALA A 282 11.66 -36.64 23.35
N THR A 283 11.42 -36.15 22.13
CA THR A 283 10.82 -34.81 21.90
C THR A 283 9.74 -34.90 20.82
N THR A 284 8.65 -35.63 21.11
CA THR A 284 7.55 -35.88 20.17
C THR A 284 6.81 -34.60 19.73
N GLN A 285 6.75 -33.58 20.59
CA GLN A 285 5.93 -32.39 20.34
C GLN A 285 6.64 -31.33 19.47
N ALA A 286 7.96 -31.17 19.62
CA ALA A 286 8.76 -30.28 18.77
C ALA A 286 8.87 -30.81 17.34
N LEU A 287 8.93 -32.14 17.15
CA LEU A 287 8.92 -32.74 15.81
C LEU A 287 7.61 -32.48 15.05
N HIS A 288 6.47 -32.43 15.75
CA HIS A 288 5.16 -32.25 15.11
C HIS A 288 4.97 -30.87 14.48
N ILE A 289 5.65 -29.82 14.99
CA ILE A 289 5.58 -28.49 14.38
C ILE A 289 6.55 -28.33 13.21
N MET A 290 7.61 -29.14 13.12
CA MET A 290 8.64 -29.07 12.07
C MET A 290 8.16 -29.71 10.76
N THR A 291 6.97 -29.32 10.31
CA THR A 291 6.46 -29.69 8.99
C THR A 291 7.06 -28.75 7.94
N PRO A 292 7.31 -29.22 6.70
CA PRO A 292 7.79 -28.37 5.62
C PRO A 292 6.87 -27.16 5.34
N GLU A 293 5.56 -27.33 5.58
CA GLU A 293 4.58 -26.25 5.47
C GLU A 293 4.79 -25.17 6.53
N ASN A 294 5.04 -25.55 7.79
CA ASN A 294 5.26 -24.59 8.88
C ASN A 294 6.59 -23.85 8.71
N GLU A 295 7.67 -24.57 8.37
CA GLU A 295 8.97 -23.98 8.07
C GLU A 295 8.88 -22.96 6.93
N THR A 296 8.23 -23.34 5.84
CA THR A 296 7.95 -22.40 4.74
C THR A 296 7.15 -21.18 5.22
N THR A 297 6.15 -21.37 6.08
CA THR A 297 5.33 -20.27 6.61
C THR A 297 6.17 -19.31 7.45
N VAL A 298 7.04 -19.83 8.32
CA VAL A 298 7.97 -19.02 9.13
C VAL A 298 8.88 -18.19 8.21
N GLY A 299 9.45 -18.81 7.17
CA GLY A 299 10.29 -18.11 6.19
C GLY A 299 9.53 -17.00 5.44
N LEU A 300 8.30 -17.27 4.99
CA LEU A 300 7.46 -16.28 4.29
C LEU A 300 7.07 -15.10 5.21
N LEU A 301 6.67 -15.36 6.46
CA LEU A 301 6.32 -14.29 7.41
C LEU A 301 7.54 -13.45 7.81
N TYR A 302 8.71 -14.09 7.98
CA TYR A 302 9.96 -13.38 8.20
C TYR A 302 10.34 -12.52 7.00
N TRP A 303 10.23 -13.06 5.78
CA TRP A 303 10.47 -12.30 4.56
C TRP A 303 9.54 -11.10 4.45
N LEU A 304 8.25 -11.26 4.73
CA LEU A 304 7.28 -10.15 4.74
C LEU A 304 7.71 -9.03 5.67
N ALA A 305 8.07 -9.38 6.91
CA ALA A 305 8.49 -8.40 7.90
C ALA A 305 9.77 -7.66 7.47
N VAL A 306 10.76 -8.38 6.95
CA VAL A 306 12.00 -7.81 6.40
C VAL A 306 11.74 -6.89 5.20
N MET A 307 10.82 -7.25 4.30
CA MET A 307 10.42 -6.39 3.19
C MET A 307 9.80 -5.09 3.70
N PHE A 308 8.83 -5.17 4.62
CA PHE A 308 8.18 -4.00 5.18
C PHE A 308 9.17 -3.10 5.95
N ASP A 309 10.04 -3.67 6.77
CA ASP A 309 11.09 -2.92 7.48
C ASP A 309 12.05 -2.24 6.51
N THR A 310 12.48 -2.93 5.45
CA THR A 310 13.41 -2.36 4.46
C THR A 310 12.78 -1.19 3.70
N LEU A 311 11.55 -1.34 3.22
CA LEU A 311 10.85 -0.28 2.48
C LEU A 311 10.56 0.92 3.40
N SER A 312 9.99 0.68 4.59
CA SER A 312 9.67 1.76 5.55
C SER A 312 10.92 2.49 6.03
N SER A 313 11.95 1.76 6.45
CA SER A 313 13.22 2.36 6.94
C SER A 313 13.88 3.24 5.88
N SER A 314 13.89 2.80 4.63
CA SER A 314 14.46 3.58 3.53
C SER A 314 13.65 4.86 3.26
N MET A 315 12.33 4.76 3.27
CA MET A 315 11.43 5.89 3.06
C MET A 315 11.53 6.92 4.19
N ASP A 316 11.59 6.48 5.43
CA ASP A 316 11.62 7.35 6.61
C ASP A 316 13.04 7.75 7.03
N GLU A 317 14.05 7.35 6.25
CA GLU A 317 15.48 7.57 6.54
C GLU A 317 15.90 7.05 7.93
N ARG A 318 15.31 5.93 8.33
CA ARG A 318 15.58 5.25 9.61
C ARG A 318 16.52 4.06 9.38
N PRO A 319 17.29 3.66 10.40
CA PRO A 319 18.00 2.39 10.36
C PRO A 319 17.01 1.23 10.32
N VAL A 320 17.36 0.19 9.57
CA VAL A 320 16.63 -1.08 9.53
C VAL A 320 16.64 -1.75 10.90
N THR A 321 15.53 -2.41 11.27
CA THR A 321 15.34 -3.02 12.59
C THR A 321 16.26 -4.22 12.79
N VAL A 322 16.46 -5.03 11.74
CA VAL A 322 17.30 -6.23 11.77
C VAL A 322 18.48 -6.02 10.82
N THR A 323 19.68 -6.25 11.35
CA THR A 323 20.94 -6.04 10.62
C THR A 323 21.07 -7.04 9.46
N ASP A 324 21.98 -6.78 8.52
CA ASP A 324 22.24 -7.72 7.43
C ASP A 324 22.76 -9.06 7.95
N GLN A 325 23.66 -9.04 8.94
CA GLN A 325 24.20 -10.25 9.58
C GLN A 325 23.08 -11.12 10.15
N ASP A 326 22.10 -10.50 10.82
CA ASP A 326 20.95 -11.18 11.42
C ASP A 326 19.83 -11.51 10.40
N CYS A 327 19.94 -11.01 9.18
CA CYS A 327 19.03 -11.24 8.06
C CYS A 327 19.62 -12.16 6.98
N GLN A 328 20.81 -12.74 7.16
CA GLN A 328 21.38 -13.65 6.17
C GLN A 328 20.77 -15.05 6.25
N HIS A 329 20.94 -15.84 5.19
CA HIS A 329 20.51 -17.23 5.14
C HIS A 329 21.39 -18.10 6.05
N ASP A 330 20.77 -18.96 6.87
CA ASP A 330 21.46 -19.72 7.92
C ASP A 330 22.45 -20.78 7.36
N ASP A 331 22.33 -21.16 6.08
CA ASP A 331 23.21 -22.12 5.40
C ASP A 331 24.46 -21.51 4.73
N LEU A 332 24.68 -20.21 4.83
CA LEU A 332 25.87 -19.59 4.25
C LEU A 332 27.14 -20.05 5.00
N PRO A 333 28.24 -20.37 4.29
CA PRO A 333 29.49 -20.73 4.93
C PRO A 333 29.99 -19.56 5.82
N PRO A 334 30.65 -19.84 6.96
CA PRO A 334 31.06 -18.82 7.93
C PRO A 334 31.90 -17.67 7.32
N SER A 335 32.68 -17.95 6.27
CA SER A 335 33.48 -16.94 5.57
C SER A 335 32.67 -15.93 4.77
N GLU A 336 31.45 -16.29 4.35
CA GLU A 336 30.53 -15.40 3.62
C GLU A 336 29.53 -14.72 4.56
N ALA A 337 29.34 -15.27 5.76
CA ALA A 337 28.55 -14.68 6.84
C ALA A 337 29.22 -13.45 7.50
N GLU A 338 30.53 -13.27 7.30
CA GLU A 338 31.28 -12.09 7.76
C GLU A 338 31.04 -10.84 6.90
N ASN A 339 30.35 -10.97 5.76
CA ASN A 339 30.05 -9.82 4.91
C ASN A 339 28.88 -9.01 5.50
N ASP A 340 29.11 -7.73 5.81
CA ASP A 340 28.13 -6.81 6.41
C ASP A 340 26.97 -6.39 5.46
N ARG A 341 26.76 -7.11 4.34
CA ARG A 341 25.77 -6.80 3.31
C ARG A 341 24.94 -8.01 2.91
N TRP A 342 23.72 -7.78 2.43
CA TRP A 342 22.93 -8.84 1.78
C TRP A 342 23.62 -9.41 0.54
N HIS A 343 23.64 -10.74 0.49
CA HIS A 343 24.07 -11.50 -0.68
C HIS A 343 23.02 -11.39 -1.79
N VAL A 344 23.33 -10.62 -2.82
CA VAL A 344 22.41 -10.32 -3.93
C VAL A 344 21.89 -11.60 -4.59
N ASP A 345 22.75 -12.63 -4.70
CA ASP A 345 22.45 -13.92 -5.33
C ASP A 345 21.33 -14.72 -4.64
N LEU A 346 20.96 -14.37 -3.40
CA LEU A 346 19.80 -14.97 -2.72
C LEU A 346 18.46 -14.44 -3.27
N PHE A 347 18.48 -13.28 -3.92
CA PHE A 347 17.29 -12.55 -4.38
C PHE A 347 17.15 -12.54 -5.90
N ILE A 348 18.23 -12.82 -6.64
CA ILE A 348 18.24 -12.92 -8.10
C ILE A 348 18.68 -14.32 -8.54
N LYS A 349 18.12 -14.82 -9.65
CA LYS A 349 18.44 -16.16 -10.19
C LYS A 349 19.64 -16.17 -11.16
N ASP A 350 20.03 -15.00 -11.63
CA ASP A 350 21.13 -14.76 -12.58
C ASP A 350 22.16 -13.82 -11.92
N THR A 351 23.31 -13.55 -12.52
CA THR A 351 24.28 -12.58 -11.96
C THR A 351 23.99 -11.15 -12.41
N LEU A 352 24.47 -10.17 -11.63
CA LEU A 352 24.39 -8.75 -12.00
C LEU A 352 25.20 -8.43 -13.26
N GLU A 353 26.30 -9.13 -13.53
CA GLU A 353 27.15 -8.85 -14.70
C GLU A 353 26.60 -9.43 -16.01
N ALA A 354 25.81 -10.52 -15.95
CA ALA A 354 25.33 -11.23 -17.13
C ALA A 354 23.84 -11.65 -17.00
N PRO A 355 22.89 -10.70 -16.99
CA PRO A 355 21.46 -11.00 -16.93
C PRO A 355 20.99 -11.79 -18.16
N SER A 356 20.33 -12.94 -17.95
CA SER A 356 20.00 -13.89 -19.02
C SER A 356 18.54 -13.83 -19.47
N GLN A 357 17.62 -13.43 -18.59
CA GLN A 357 16.18 -13.42 -18.89
C GLN A 357 15.72 -12.12 -19.58
N ARG A 358 15.09 -12.23 -20.75
CA ARG A 358 14.44 -11.12 -21.48
C ARG A 358 13.03 -11.51 -21.91
N LEU A 359 12.10 -11.56 -20.97
CA LEU A 359 10.69 -11.76 -21.31
C LEU A 359 10.12 -10.48 -21.94
N ARG A 360 9.19 -10.61 -22.89
CA ARG A 360 8.43 -9.52 -23.51
C ARG A 360 6.94 -9.88 -23.51
N TRP A 361 6.08 -8.89 -23.53
CA TRP A 361 4.63 -9.10 -23.70
C TRP A 361 4.26 -8.99 -25.19
N PRO A 362 3.28 -9.75 -25.71
CA PRO A 362 2.45 -10.76 -25.03
C PRO A 362 3.18 -12.09 -24.78
N CYS A 363 2.85 -12.74 -23.66
CA CYS A 363 3.34 -14.07 -23.28
C CYS A 363 2.21 -14.87 -22.61
N SER A 364 2.49 -16.12 -22.17
CA SER A 364 1.52 -16.87 -21.39
C SER A 364 1.22 -16.18 -20.04
N TYR A 365 0.07 -16.50 -19.45
CA TYR A 365 -0.30 -15.97 -18.14
C TYR A 365 0.69 -16.44 -17.06
N GLU A 366 1.12 -17.69 -17.12
CA GLU A 366 2.09 -18.30 -16.20
C GLU A 366 3.45 -17.60 -16.29
N ASP A 367 3.93 -17.32 -17.51
CA ASP A 367 5.18 -16.59 -17.72
C ASP A 367 5.09 -15.15 -17.18
N ALA A 368 3.95 -14.48 -17.40
CA ALA A 368 3.72 -13.13 -16.87
C ALA A 368 3.66 -13.13 -15.34
N ALA A 369 2.91 -14.06 -14.74
CA ALA A 369 2.81 -14.22 -13.29
C ALA A 369 4.18 -14.50 -12.66
N GLU A 370 4.97 -15.38 -13.28
CA GLU A 370 6.32 -15.68 -12.84
C GLU A 370 7.24 -14.45 -12.95
N ALA A 371 7.22 -13.73 -14.07
CA ALA A 371 8.07 -12.57 -14.29
C ALA A 371 7.77 -11.42 -13.33
N VAL A 372 6.49 -11.12 -13.10
CA VAL A 372 6.07 -10.10 -12.11
C VAL A 372 6.50 -10.54 -10.71
N THR A 373 6.24 -11.78 -10.32
CA THR A 373 6.63 -12.32 -9.01
C THR A 373 8.15 -12.26 -8.78
N ARG A 374 8.96 -12.68 -9.77
CA ARG A 374 10.43 -12.67 -9.68
C ARG A 374 11.02 -11.28 -9.53
N SER A 375 10.31 -10.24 -9.97
CA SER A 375 10.76 -8.85 -9.84
C SER A 375 10.59 -8.27 -8.42
N GLY A 376 9.74 -8.88 -7.58
CA GLY A 376 9.44 -8.44 -6.22
C GLY A 376 10.68 -8.29 -5.31
N PRO A 377 11.54 -9.32 -5.18
CA PRO A 377 12.79 -9.23 -4.40
C PRO A 377 13.78 -8.19 -4.93
N VAL A 378 13.88 -8.02 -6.26
CA VAL A 378 14.77 -7.03 -6.89
C VAL A 378 14.38 -5.60 -6.49
N LYS A 379 13.08 -5.31 -6.44
CA LYS A 379 12.56 -4.06 -5.87
C LYS A 379 13.01 -3.87 -4.43
N VAL A 380 12.89 -4.89 -3.58
CA VAL A 380 13.29 -4.79 -2.17
C VAL A 380 14.79 -4.56 -2.02
N LEU A 381 15.61 -5.22 -2.86
CA LEU A 381 17.05 -4.99 -2.90
C LEU A 381 17.41 -3.54 -3.19
N LEU A 382 16.70 -2.87 -4.10
CA LEU A 382 16.99 -1.47 -4.42
C LEU A 382 16.73 -0.56 -3.20
N TYR A 383 15.62 -0.77 -2.48
CA TYR A 383 15.38 -0.08 -1.21
C TYR A 383 16.48 -0.39 -0.19
N ARG A 384 16.91 -1.65 -0.04
CA ARG A 384 18.00 -2.01 0.88
C ARG A 384 19.29 -1.26 0.55
N HIS A 385 19.65 -1.18 -0.73
CA HIS A 385 20.81 -0.44 -1.20
C HIS A 385 20.71 1.07 -0.97
N VAL A 386 19.52 1.65 -1.14
CA VAL A 386 19.22 3.05 -0.76
C VAL A 386 19.48 3.24 0.74
N SER A 387 19.02 2.31 1.60
CA SER A 387 19.29 2.35 3.04
C SER A 387 20.78 2.23 3.40
N TYR A 388 21.57 1.46 2.64
CA TYR A 388 23.03 1.42 2.81
C TYR A 388 23.67 2.78 2.55
N LEU A 389 23.29 3.44 1.44
CA LEU A 389 23.79 4.78 1.11
C LEU A 389 23.39 5.79 2.19
N GLN A 390 22.12 5.83 2.59
CA GLN A 390 21.66 6.68 3.69
C GLN A 390 22.42 6.42 4.99
N SER A 391 22.72 5.17 5.31
CA SER A 391 23.50 4.79 6.50
C SER A 391 24.95 5.25 6.43
N LEU A 392 25.58 5.19 5.25
CA LEU A 392 26.94 5.71 5.05
C LEU A 392 26.97 7.24 5.24
N LEU A 393 25.99 7.95 4.69
CA LEU A 393 25.84 9.40 4.84
C LEU A 393 25.65 9.79 6.31
N ARG A 394 24.73 9.13 7.02
CA ARG A 394 24.52 9.36 8.47
C ARG A 394 25.78 9.11 9.31
N ARG A 395 26.65 8.20 8.87
CA ARG A 395 27.93 7.87 9.54
C ARG A 395 29.09 8.76 9.08
N GLY A 396 28.85 9.76 8.23
CA GLY A 396 29.89 10.66 7.70
C GLY A 396 30.97 9.93 6.90
N GLN A 397 30.65 8.79 6.27
CA GLN A 397 31.60 8.08 5.40
C GLN A 397 31.73 8.82 4.06
N THR A 398 32.91 8.75 3.44
CA THR A 398 33.19 9.41 2.15
C THR A 398 34.10 8.55 1.26
N GLY A 399 34.23 8.94 -0.01
CA GLY A 399 35.18 8.35 -0.95
C GLY A 399 34.83 6.92 -1.38
N ALA A 400 35.78 5.99 -1.26
CA ALA A 400 35.70 4.67 -1.88
C ALA A 400 34.50 3.83 -1.42
N ARG A 401 34.13 3.89 -0.13
CA ARG A 401 32.98 3.13 0.41
C ARG A 401 31.64 3.58 -0.16
N ILE A 402 31.47 4.89 -0.37
CA ILE A 402 30.29 5.42 -1.05
C ILE A 402 30.28 4.92 -2.50
N GLU A 403 31.41 5.04 -3.20
CA GLU A 403 31.49 4.66 -4.62
C GLU A 403 31.26 3.17 -4.87
N GLU A 404 31.77 2.29 -4.01
CA GLU A 404 31.49 0.85 -4.07
C GLU A 404 29.99 0.57 -3.94
N THR A 405 29.32 1.25 -3.01
CA THR A 405 27.88 1.12 -2.80
C THR A 405 27.10 1.68 -3.99
N LEU A 406 27.48 2.85 -4.51
CA LEU A 406 26.90 3.44 -5.71
C LEU A 406 27.05 2.51 -6.93
N ALA A 407 28.22 1.92 -7.13
CA ALA A 407 28.48 1.00 -8.22
C ALA A 407 27.58 -0.24 -8.12
N ALA A 408 27.46 -0.84 -6.93
CA ALA A 408 26.58 -1.99 -6.70
C ALA A 408 25.10 -1.64 -6.95
N THR A 409 24.63 -0.49 -6.42
CA THR A 409 23.25 -0.02 -6.63
C THR A 409 22.96 0.29 -8.11
N THR A 410 23.93 0.87 -8.82
CA THR A 410 23.83 1.14 -10.27
C THR A 410 23.76 -0.16 -11.08
N SER A 411 24.54 -1.18 -10.71
CA SER A 411 24.47 -2.50 -11.33
C SER A 411 23.10 -3.15 -11.13
N LEU A 412 22.50 -3.02 -9.94
CA LEU A 412 21.14 -3.49 -9.66
C LEU A 412 20.07 -2.75 -10.50
N TYR A 413 20.18 -1.43 -10.61
CA TYR A 413 19.31 -0.64 -11.49
C TYR A 413 19.42 -1.09 -12.96
N ARG A 414 20.64 -1.33 -13.44
CA ARG A 414 20.89 -1.86 -14.79
C ARG A 414 20.32 -3.27 -14.96
N TYR A 415 20.49 -4.14 -13.98
CA TYR A 415 19.94 -5.49 -13.98
C TYR A 415 18.43 -5.45 -14.22
N TRP A 416 17.69 -4.68 -13.40
CA TRP A 416 16.24 -4.50 -13.58
C TRP A 416 15.88 -4.06 -15.00
N ASN A 417 16.55 -3.04 -15.52
CA ASN A 417 16.25 -2.51 -16.85
C ASN A 417 16.42 -3.55 -17.96
N VAL A 418 17.36 -4.48 -17.81
CA VAL A 418 17.62 -5.55 -18.78
C VAL A 418 16.65 -6.72 -18.60
N THR A 419 16.31 -7.10 -17.36
CA THR A 419 15.54 -8.32 -17.08
C THR A 419 14.04 -8.11 -16.97
N HIS A 420 13.61 -7.02 -16.35
CA HIS A 420 12.21 -6.74 -16.01
C HIS A 420 11.67 -5.49 -16.68
N GLY A 421 12.49 -4.44 -16.82
CA GLY A 421 12.04 -3.13 -17.28
C GLY A 421 11.39 -3.14 -18.67
N ALA A 422 11.92 -3.91 -19.62
CA ALA A 422 11.32 -4.03 -20.95
C ALA A 422 9.92 -4.69 -20.88
N PHE A 423 9.80 -5.77 -20.13
CA PHE A 423 8.52 -6.46 -19.92
C PHE A 423 7.49 -5.56 -19.25
N PHE A 424 7.88 -4.83 -18.19
CA PHE A 424 6.99 -3.90 -17.48
C PHE A 424 6.51 -2.75 -18.37
N ARG A 425 7.37 -2.21 -19.23
CA ARG A 425 6.96 -1.21 -20.23
C ARG A 425 5.99 -1.78 -21.27
N ASP A 426 6.18 -3.03 -21.71
CA ASP A 426 5.22 -3.65 -22.62
C ASP A 426 3.86 -3.85 -21.93
N LEU A 427 3.83 -4.31 -20.67
CA LEU A 427 2.60 -4.43 -19.88
C LEU A 427 1.87 -3.09 -19.72
N LEU A 428 2.62 -2.00 -19.52
CA LEU A 428 2.07 -0.66 -19.40
C LEU A 428 1.49 -0.17 -20.72
N ARG A 429 2.17 -0.44 -21.84
CA ARG A 429 1.71 -0.05 -23.19
C ARG A 429 0.43 -0.79 -23.60
N ASP A 430 0.35 -2.09 -23.31
CA ASP A 430 -0.78 -2.94 -23.68
C ASP A 430 -1.72 -3.21 -22.51
N PHE A 431 -1.83 -2.25 -21.57
CA PHE A 431 -2.51 -2.40 -20.27
C PHE A 431 -3.88 -3.08 -20.37
N ASP A 432 -4.74 -2.64 -21.30
CA ASP A 432 -6.10 -3.17 -21.45
C ASP A 432 -6.14 -4.65 -21.87
N ALA A 433 -5.10 -5.13 -22.55
CA ALA A 433 -4.96 -6.53 -22.94
C ALA A 433 -4.37 -7.40 -21.81
N VAL A 434 -3.85 -6.79 -20.74
CA VAL A 434 -3.23 -7.49 -19.61
C VAL A 434 -4.33 -8.02 -18.66
N PRO A 435 -4.26 -9.30 -18.23
CA PRO A 435 -5.20 -9.85 -17.26
C PRO A 435 -5.27 -9.02 -15.97
N GLY A 436 -6.47 -8.83 -15.41
CA GLY A 436 -6.70 -7.92 -14.27
C GLY A 436 -5.80 -8.17 -13.05
N ARG A 437 -5.55 -9.45 -12.71
CA ARG A 437 -4.62 -9.82 -11.63
C ARG A 437 -3.18 -9.37 -11.92
N ILE A 438 -2.71 -9.56 -13.16
CA ILE A 438 -1.38 -9.09 -13.57
C ILE A 438 -1.34 -7.56 -13.55
N ARG A 439 -2.40 -6.87 -13.99
CA ARG A 439 -2.53 -5.41 -13.91
C ARG A 439 -2.32 -4.89 -12.48
N SER A 440 -3.02 -5.48 -11.52
CA SER A 440 -2.88 -5.15 -10.10
C SER A 440 -1.46 -5.40 -9.58
N TRP A 441 -0.88 -6.58 -9.84
CA TRP A 441 0.45 -6.93 -9.36
C TRP A 441 1.56 -6.07 -9.94
N PHE A 442 1.60 -5.88 -11.26
CA PHE A 442 2.68 -5.11 -11.89
C PHE A 442 2.58 -3.63 -11.50
N PHE A 443 1.36 -3.08 -11.34
CA PHE A 443 1.16 -1.71 -10.89
C PHE A 443 1.86 -1.47 -9.54
N CYS A 444 1.61 -2.36 -8.57
CA CYS A 444 2.23 -2.26 -7.24
C CYS A 444 3.76 -2.32 -7.33
N ILE A 445 4.32 -3.25 -8.10
CA ILE A 445 5.78 -3.39 -8.20
C ILE A 445 6.40 -2.20 -8.95
N SER A 446 5.80 -1.76 -10.05
CA SER A 446 6.30 -0.66 -10.89
C SER A 446 6.35 0.65 -10.11
N ALA A 447 5.25 1.04 -9.46
CA ALA A 447 5.20 2.28 -8.68
C ALA A 447 6.25 2.29 -7.56
N HIS A 448 6.39 1.18 -6.84
CA HIS A 448 7.39 1.05 -5.79
C HIS A 448 8.83 1.08 -6.33
N TRP A 449 9.10 0.44 -7.46
CA TRP A 449 10.41 0.45 -8.11
C TRP A 449 10.83 1.88 -8.48
N HIS A 450 9.94 2.62 -9.16
CA HIS A 450 10.26 3.99 -9.57
C HIS A 450 10.42 4.95 -8.40
N LEU A 451 9.68 4.78 -7.31
CA LEU A 451 9.97 5.56 -6.09
C LEU A 451 11.40 5.30 -5.59
N ALA A 452 11.83 4.03 -5.52
CA ALA A 452 13.19 3.69 -5.08
C ALA A 452 14.26 4.27 -6.01
N VAL A 453 14.02 4.27 -7.34
CA VAL A 453 14.93 4.89 -8.31
C VAL A 453 14.99 6.40 -8.11
N LEU A 454 13.88 7.07 -7.85
CA LEU A 454 13.88 8.51 -7.55
C LEU A 454 14.62 8.82 -6.24
N MET A 455 14.41 8.01 -5.19
CA MET A 455 15.17 8.14 -3.94
C MET A 455 16.67 7.92 -4.16
N PHE A 456 17.04 6.92 -4.98
CA PHE A 456 18.42 6.68 -5.34
C PHE A 456 19.02 7.86 -6.13
N ALA A 457 18.29 8.42 -7.09
CA ALA A 457 18.73 9.57 -7.88
C ALA A 457 19.03 10.80 -7.01
N ASP A 458 18.20 11.06 -5.99
CA ASP A 458 18.46 12.15 -5.03
C ASP A 458 19.70 11.91 -4.19
N LEU A 459 19.93 10.68 -3.74
CA LEU A 459 21.15 10.36 -3.00
C LEU A 459 22.40 10.53 -3.88
N VAL A 460 22.33 10.17 -5.16
CA VAL A 460 23.44 10.40 -6.11
C VAL A 460 23.69 11.90 -6.28
N GLU A 461 22.63 12.69 -6.49
CA GLU A 461 22.74 14.15 -6.62
C GLU A 461 23.34 14.77 -5.36
N GLN A 462 22.83 14.42 -4.17
CA GLN A 462 23.39 14.89 -2.90
C GLN A 462 24.87 14.54 -2.74
N ILE A 463 25.24 13.28 -3.01
CA ILE A 463 26.63 12.81 -2.91
C ILE A 463 27.56 13.58 -3.86
N ASP A 464 27.10 13.87 -5.08
CA ASP A 464 27.88 14.57 -6.10
C ASP A 464 27.99 16.07 -5.78
N ASP A 465 26.89 16.71 -5.35
CA ASP A 465 26.84 18.14 -4.99
C ASP A 465 27.67 18.46 -3.74
N GLU A 466 27.62 17.58 -2.73
CA GLU A 466 28.40 17.72 -1.50
C GLU A 466 29.85 17.21 -1.65
N GLY A 467 30.21 16.61 -2.81
CA GLY A 467 31.55 16.09 -3.07
C GLY A 467 31.95 14.92 -2.17
N LEU A 468 30.99 14.11 -1.72
CA LEU A 468 31.21 12.99 -0.78
C LEU A 468 31.77 11.74 -1.48
N GLY A 469 31.57 11.62 -2.80
CA GLY A 469 32.07 10.54 -3.65
C GLY A 469 33.51 10.76 -4.15
N LEU A 470 33.95 9.95 -5.12
CA LEU A 470 35.22 10.17 -5.81
C LEU A 470 35.04 11.19 -6.94
N PRO A 471 35.87 12.25 -7.05
CA PRO A 471 35.70 13.30 -8.07
C PRO A 471 35.69 12.80 -9.51
N SER A 472 36.49 11.77 -9.83
CA SER A 472 36.51 11.16 -11.16
C SER A 472 35.23 10.37 -11.47
N ALA A 473 34.61 9.75 -10.46
CA ALA A 473 33.35 9.04 -10.60
C ALA A 473 32.18 10.00 -10.76
N GLY A 474 32.10 11.05 -9.92
CA GLY A 474 31.10 12.12 -10.04
C GLY A 474 31.12 12.79 -11.42
N ARG A 475 32.31 13.14 -11.95
CA ARG A 475 32.43 13.68 -13.32
C ARG A 475 31.92 12.73 -14.40
N ARG A 476 32.14 11.41 -14.26
CA ARG A 476 31.60 10.42 -15.21
C ARG A 476 30.07 10.33 -15.13
N ARG A 477 29.50 10.35 -13.92
CA ARG A 477 28.03 10.38 -13.72
C ARG A 477 27.41 11.63 -14.32
N ALA A 478 28.01 12.79 -14.10
CA ALA A 478 27.59 14.07 -14.67
C ALA A 478 27.66 14.05 -16.21
N ALA A 479 28.78 13.59 -16.78
CA ALA A 479 28.93 13.46 -18.24
C ALA A 479 27.91 12.49 -18.86
N ALA A 480 27.55 11.43 -18.14
CA ALA A 480 26.52 10.48 -18.55
C ALA A 480 25.08 10.96 -18.28
N ARG A 481 24.89 12.15 -17.68
CA ARG A 481 23.59 12.68 -17.24
C ARG A 481 22.77 11.67 -16.41
N MET A 482 23.45 10.89 -15.56
CA MET A 482 22.88 9.72 -14.89
C MET A 482 21.63 10.03 -14.06
N VAL A 483 21.68 11.05 -13.19
CA VAL A 483 20.54 11.48 -12.35
C VAL A 483 19.36 11.93 -13.22
N ALA A 484 19.62 12.76 -14.24
CA ALA A 484 18.59 13.24 -15.15
C ALA A 484 17.92 12.08 -15.90
N ALA A 485 18.68 11.11 -16.41
CA ALA A 485 18.15 9.95 -17.12
C ALA A 485 17.30 9.02 -16.21
N MET A 486 17.72 8.84 -14.95
CA MET A 486 16.96 8.08 -13.95
C MET A 486 15.62 8.75 -13.61
N ARG A 487 15.65 10.08 -13.39
CA ARG A 487 14.44 10.87 -13.12
C ARG A 487 13.51 10.87 -14.32
N GLU A 488 14.02 11.18 -15.52
CA GLU A 488 13.23 11.20 -16.76
C GLU A 488 12.51 9.87 -16.98
N THR A 489 13.24 8.75 -16.92
CA THR A 489 12.67 7.42 -17.12
C THR A 489 11.61 7.09 -16.07
N SER A 490 11.91 7.33 -14.79
CA SER A 490 11.02 6.94 -13.69
C SER A 490 9.79 7.82 -13.60
N VAL A 491 9.95 9.13 -13.76
CA VAL A 491 8.82 10.06 -13.83
C VAL A 491 7.96 9.77 -15.06
N ARG A 492 8.59 9.40 -16.18
CA ARG A 492 7.83 9.04 -17.37
C ARG A 492 6.97 7.80 -17.15
N GLU A 493 7.57 6.72 -16.66
CA GLU A 493 6.85 5.46 -16.42
C GLU A 493 5.79 5.64 -15.32
N LEU A 494 6.04 6.44 -14.27
CA LEU A 494 5.03 6.79 -13.26
C LEU A 494 3.84 7.56 -13.83
N ALA A 495 4.07 8.58 -14.67
CA ALA A 495 2.96 9.34 -15.25
C ALA A 495 2.15 8.51 -16.26
N GLU A 496 2.80 7.64 -17.04
CA GLU A 496 2.10 6.68 -17.91
C GLU A 496 1.28 5.68 -17.06
N LEU A 497 1.85 5.17 -15.97
CA LEU A 497 1.16 4.30 -15.02
C LEU A 497 -0.06 4.98 -14.39
N ALA A 498 0.07 6.25 -14.01
CA ALA A 498 -1.05 7.08 -13.51
C ALA A 498 -2.19 7.19 -14.54
N GLY A 499 -1.83 7.41 -15.81
CA GLY A 499 -2.78 7.56 -16.91
C GLY A 499 -3.57 6.30 -17.27
N VAL A 500 -3.13 5.11 -16.86
CA VAL A 500 -3.87 3.83 -17.08
C VAL A 500 -4.49 3.26 -15.81
N ALA A 501 -4.01 3.67 -14.62
CA ALA A 501 -4.47 3.14 -13.34
C ALA A 501 -5.73 3.82 -12.79
N THR A 502 -6.18 4.90 -13.44
CA THR A 502 -7.35 5.68 -13.04
C THR A 502 -8.37 5.81 -14.18
N PRO A 503 -9.67 6.00 -13.87
CA PRO A 503 -10.69 6.27 -14.88
C PRO A 503 -10.38 7.56 -15.64
N ARG A 504 -10.46 7.52 -16.97
CA ARG A 504 -10.31 8.69 -17.85
C ARG A 504 -11.65 9.41 -18.10
N ALA A 505 -12.73 8.65 -18.13
CA ALA A 505 -14.11 9.10 -18.27
C ALA A 505 -15.05 8.20 -17.44
N ALA A 506 -16.25 8.68 -17.12
CA ALA A 506 -17.25 7.88 -16.42
C ALA A 506 -17.57 6.59 -17.22
N GLY A 507 -17.50 5.42 -16.56
CA GLY A 507 -17.72 4.12 -17.21
C GLY A 507 -16.51 3.55 -17.97
N THR A 508 -15.32 4.18 -17.86
CA THR A 508 -14.05 3.65 -18.37
C THR A 508 -13.13 3.19 -17.24
N GLU A 509 -13.69 2.70 -16.14
CA GLU A 509 -12.88 2.21 -15.02
C GLU A 509 -11.99 1.06 -15.51
N PRO A 510 -10.69 1.03 -15.14
CA PRO A 510 -9.85 -0.13 -15.40
C PRO A 510 -10.28 -1.26 -14.47
N HIS A 511 -11.40 -1.89 -14.81
CA HIS A 511 -12.10 -2.85 -13.98
C HIS A 511 -11.17 -4.01 -13.66
N LEU A 512 -11.23 -4.48 -12.42
CA LEU A 512 -10.57 -5.67 -11.93
C LEU A 512 -11.62 -6.77 -11.73
N PRO A 513 -11.92 -7.57 -12.77
CA PRO A 513 -12.97 -8.58 -12.68
C PRO A 513 -12.71 -9.53 -11.51
N GLY A 514 -13.73 -9.74 -10.68
CA GLY A 514 -13.67 -10.62 -9.51
C GLY A 514 -13.22 -9.95 -8.21
N PHE A 515 -12.82 -8.68 -8.22
CA PHE A 515 -12.51 -7.95 -6.98
C PHE A 515 -13.77 -7.31 -6.40
N HIS A 516 -13.72 -7.01 -5.10
CA HIS A 516 -14.73 -6.24 -4.40
C HIS A 516 -14.97 -4.88 -5.07
N HIS A 517 -16.23 -4.45 -5.16
CA HIS A 517 -16.63 -3.23 -5.87
C HIS A 517 -15.87 -1.97 -5.39
N ALA A 518 -15.55 -1.89 -4.09
CA ALA A 518 -14.78 -0.78 -3.52
C ALA A 518 -13.33 -0.66 -4.04
N VAL A 519 -12.84 -1.66 -4.78
CA VAL A 519 -11.47 -1.72 -5.34
C VAL A 519 -11.51 -1.59 -6.88
N ASN A 520 -12.70 -1.67 -7.49
CA ASN A 520 -12.87 -1.86 -8.93
C ASN A 520 -12.75 -0.59 -9.79
N GLU A 521 -12.79 0.58 -9.17
CA GLU A 521 -12.71 1.86 -9.89
C GLU A 521 -11.30 2.18 -10.40
N GLY A 522 -10.28 1.48 -9.93
CA GLY A 522 -8.97 1.52 -10.56
C GLY A 522 -7.91 0.70 -9.85
N THR A 523 -6.88 0.29 -10.58
CA THR A 523 -5.80 -0.54 -10.02
C THR A 523 -5.05 0.14 -8.88
N VAL A 524 -5.08 1.48 -8.85
CA VAL A 524 -4.56 2.30 -7.74
C VAL A 524 -5.18 1.94 -6.39
N LEU A 525 -6.44 1.47 -6.36
CA LEU A 525 -7.14 1.11 -5.13
C LEU A 525 -6.78 -0.30 -4.65
N ALA A 526 -6.24 -1.17 -5.50
CA ALA A 526 -5.87 -2.54 -5.15
C ALA A 526 -4.52 -2.63 -4.41
N GLU A 527 -3.76 -1.54 -4.35
CA GLU A 527 -2.49 -1.48 -3.64
C GLU A 527 -2.72 -1.30 -2.12
N PRO A 528 -2.14 -2.18 -1.26
CA PRO A 528 -2.40 -2.17 0.17
C PRO A 528 -1.59 -1.15 0.97
N TRP A 529 -0.42 -0.72 0.50
CA TRP A 529 0.51 0.19 1.19
C TRP A 529 0.52 1.61 0.58
N THR A 530 -0.59 2.32 0.79
CA THR A 530 -0.91 3.64 0.22
C THR A 530 0.24 4.65 0.22
N ILE A 531 1.04 4.72 1.29
CA ILE A 531 2.11 5.73 1.46
C ILE A 531 3.15 5.68 0.33
N ILE A 532 3.43 4.50 -0.22
CA ILE A 532 4.40 4.37 -1.30
C ILE A 532 3.89 5.08 -2.56
N LEU A 533 2.60 4.90 -2.88
CA LEU A 533 1.99 5.58 -4.02
C LEU A 533 1.92 7.10 -3.80
N ILE A 534 1.58 7.54 -2.58
CA ILE A 534 1.58 8.97 -2.23
C ILE A 534 2.95 9.59 -2.53
N ARG A 535 4.03 8.96 -2.06
CA ARG A 535 5.40 9.43 -2.28
C ARG A 535 5.81 9.36 -3.75
N ALA A 536 5.46 8.29 -4.46
CA ALA A 536 5.81 8.11 -5.87
C ALA A 536 5.18 9.17 -6.77
N PHE A 537 3.85 9.30 -6.73
CA PHE A 537 3.11 10.17 -7.65
C PHE A 537 3.24 11.65 -7.28
N SER A 538 3.35 11.98 -5.99
CA SER A 538 3.59 13.37 -5.59
C SER A 538 4.95 13.87 -6.05
N ARG A 539 5.98 13.03 -5.91
CA ARG A 539 7.33 13.36 -6.37
C ARG A 539 7.42 13.47 -7.88
N ALA A 540 6.79 12.55 -8.61
CA ALA A 540 6.70 12.64 -10.06
C ALA A 540 6.00 13.94 -10.50
N ALA A 541 4.85 14.28 -9.90
CA ALA A 541 4.12 15.51 -10.22
C ALA A 541 4.98 16.77 -9.96
N VAL A 542 5.66 16.83 -8.82
CA VAL A 542 6.53 17.98 -8.48
C VAL A 542 7.67 18.13 -9.49
N LEU A 543 8.37 17.05 -9.82
CA LEU A 543 9.48 17.11 -10.79
C LEU A 543 9.01 17.51 -12.19
N ILE A 544 7.83 17.04 -12.63
CA ILE A 544 7.24 17.45 -13.92
C ILE A 544 6.92 18.94 -13.93
N MET A 545 6.33 19.45 -12.85
CA MET A 545 5.98 20.86 -12.71
C MET A 545 7.21 21.76 -12.60
N GLU A 546 8.25 21.31 -11.90
CA GLU A 546 9.54 22.01 -11.79
C GLU A 546 10.25 22.14 -13.14
N GLU A 547 10.26 21.06 -13.93
CA GLU A 547 10.80 21.08 -15.29
C GLU A 547 9.99 22.04 -16.20
N ALA A 548 8.66 22.02 -16.09
CA ALA A 548 7.79 22.92 -16.85
C ALA A 548 8.01 24.41 -16.48
N ASP A 549 8.13 24.72 -15.19
CA ASP A 549 8.41 26.08 -14.72
C ASP A 549 9.81 26.56 -15.13
N SER A 550 10.81 25.68 -15.08
CA SER A 550 12.18 25.98 -15.50
C SER A 550 12.26 26.30 -16.99
N TYR A 551 11.57 25.51 -17.83
CA TYR A 551 11.45 25.77 -19.26
C TYR A 551 10.80 27.14 -19.51
N ARG A 552 9.71 27.45 -18.81
CA ARG A 552 8.97 28.71 -18.93
C ARG A 552 9.81 29.93 -18.54
N ARG A 553 10.48 29.90 -17.38
CA ARG A 553 11.22 31.07 -16.85
C ARG A 553 12.51 31.37 -17.62
N TYR A 554 13.20 30.34 -18.07
CA TYR A 554 14.57 30.48 -18.56
C TYR A 554 14.73 30.13 -20.05
N GLY A 555 13.69 29.62 -20.71
CA GLY A 555 13.78 29.17 -22.10
C GLY A 555 14.85 28.08 -22.32
N LEU A 556 15.23 27.38 -21.24
CA LEU A 556 16.24 26.33 -21.28
C LEU A 556 15.75 25.15 -22.12
N VAL A 557 16.67 24.47 -22.80
CA VAL A 557 16.37 23.20 -23.48
C VAL A 557 15.77 22.25 -22.45
N ARG A 558 14.63 21.63 -22.78
CA ARG A 558 14.02 20.60 -21.92
C ARG A 558 15.10 19.60 -21.50
N THR A 559 15.28 19.44 -20.20
CA THR A 559 16.13 18.41 -19.60
C THR A 559 15.66 17.04 -20.07
N TRP A 560 14.33 16.88 -20.24
CA TRP A 560 13.64 15.65 -20.61
C TRP A 560 12.90 15.80 -21.96
N GLY A 561 13.21 14.94 -22.94
CA GLY A 561 12.60 14.95 -24.29
C GLY A 561 13.28 15.86 -25.34
N GLY A 562 13.13 15.50 -26.63
CA GLY A 562 13.68 16.23 -27.77
C GLY A 562 12.77 17.34 -28.33
N PRO A 563 13.26 18.19 -29.26
CA PRO A 563 12.54 19.39 -29.75
C PRO A 563 11.21 19.14 -30.48
N HIS A 564 10.91 17.89 -30.87
CA HIS A 564 9.75 17.53 -31.72
C HIS A 564 8.66 16.72 -31.02
N GLU A 565 8.83 16.41 -29.73
CA GLU A 565 7.80 15.74 -28.95
C GLU A 565 6.95 16.80 -28.24
N GLY A 566 5.78 17.10 -28.81
CA GLY A 566 4.73 17.95 -28.23
C GLY A 566 4.11 17.37 -26.96
N TRP A 567 4.92 17.06 -25.96
CA TRP A 567 4.51 16.53 -24.67
C TRP A 567 3.97 17.66 -23.82
N ASN A 568 2.68 17.56 -23.46
CA ASN A 568 2.05 18.41 -22.48
C ASN A 568 2.46 17.96 -21.07
N SER A 569 3.64 18.41 -20.60
CA SER A 569 4.17 18.06 -19.27
C SER A 569 3.13 18.28 -18.17
N LEU A 570 2.34 19.34 -18.25
CA LEU A 570 1.30 19.66 -17.27
C LEU A 570 0.12 18.67 -17.25
N GLU A 571 -0.17 17.99 -18.37
CA GLU A 571 -1.18 16.92 -18.41
C GLU A 571 -0.69 15.67 -17.66
N ARG A 572 0.60 15.37 -17.77
CA ARG A 572 1.22 14.24 -17.06
C ARG A 572 1.28 14.48 -15.55
N ALA A 573 1.54 15.73 -15.14
CA ALA A 573 1.40 16.13 -13.75
C ALA A 573 -0.05 15.98 -13.28
N ASP A 574 -1.02 16.36 -14.11
CA ASP A 574 -2.46 16.19 -13.84
C ASP A 574 -2.85 14.71 -13.65
N ASP A 575 -2.32 13.79 -14.46
CA ASP A 575 -2.54 12.35 -14.31
C ASP A 575 -2.01 11.82 -12.95
N CYS A 576 -0.82 12.25 -12.54
CA CYS A 576 -0.28 11.92 -11.22
C CYS A 576 -1.16 12.47 -10.07
N ILE A 577 -1.66 13.71 -10.21
CA ILE A 577 -2.57 14.34 -9.24
C ILE A 577 -3.91 13.62 -9.20
N ARG A 578 -4.45 13.23 -10.35
CA ARG A 578 -5.67 12.43 -10.48
C ARG A 578 -5.52 11.08 -9.77
N THR A 579 -4.36 10.44 -9.90
CA THR A 579 -4.05 9.19 -9.19
C THR A 579 -4.08 9.38 -7.67
N LEU A 580 -3.49 10.46 -7.16
CA LEU A 580 -3.55 10.81 -5.74
C LEU A 580 -4.97 11.14 -5.29
N PHE A 581 -5.76 11.78 -6.14
CA PHE A 581 -7.17 12.08 -5.88
C PHE A 581 -8.02 10.82 -5.69
N TYR A 582 -7.92 9.85 -6.63
CA TYR A 582 -8.61 8.57 -6.52
C TYR A 582 -8.09 7.75 -5.33
N LEU A 583 -6.79 7.78 -5.05
CA LEU A 583 -6.23 7.20 -3.84
C LEU A 583 -6.80 7.87 -2.56
N GLY A 584 -7.19 9.14 -2.67
CA GLY A 584 -7.87 9.92 -1.64
C GLY A 584 -9.23 9.36 -1.21
N LYS A 585 -9.82 8.44 -1.99
CA LYS A 585 -11.04 7.70 -1.60
C LYS A 585 -10.79 6.78 -0.39
N LYS A 586 -9.54 6.31 -0.20
CA LYS A 586 -9.14 5.49 0.96
C LYS A 586 -8.14 6.17 1.91
N SER A 587 -7.67 7.37 1.58
CA SER A 587 -6.58 8.03 2.27
C SER A 587 -6.76 9.55 2.39
N ASP A 588 -6.96 10.05 3.61
CA ASP A 588 -7.01 11.50 3.85
C ASP A 588 -5.70 12.19 3.44
N MET A 589 -4.56 11.51 3.65
CA MET A 589 -3.24 11.98 3.23
C MET A 589 -3.12 12.13 1.72
N ALA A 590 -3.52 11.11 0.95
CA ALA A 590 -3.46 11.19 -0.51
C ALA A 590 -4.35 12.31 -1.05
N ARG A 591 -5.55 12.48 -0.47
CA ARG A 591 -6.47 13.56 -0.82
C ARG A 591 -5.82 14.93 -0.59
N ARG A 592 -5.21 15.14 0.57
CA ARG A 592 -4.52 16.41 0.87
C ARG A 592 -3.34 16.68 -0.04
N VAL A 593 -2.53 15.66 -0.34
CA VAL A 593 -1.40 15.81 -1.25
C VAL A 593 -1.89 16.14 -2.67
N ALA A 594 -3.00 15.55 -3.12
CA ALA A 594 -3.64 15.93 -4.37
C ALA A 594 -4.07 17.41 -4.36
N ASP A 595 -4.73 17.90 -3.29
CA ASP A 595 -5.14 19.30 -3.18
C ASP A 595 -3.96 20.28 -3.25
N ILE A 596 -2.86 19.97 -2.53
CA ILE A 596 -1.63 20.79 -2.54
C ILE A 596 -1.09 20.92 -3.96
N LEU A 597 -1.02 19.79 -4.68
CA LEU A 597 -0.49 19.74 -6.05
C LEU A 597 -1.45 20.35 -7.07
N SER A 598 -2.77 20.19 -6.89
CA SER A 598 -3.79 20.84 -7.72
C SER A 598 -3.71 22.36 -7.63
N ASP A 599 -3.54 22.91 -6.42
CA ASP A 599 -3.36 24.35 -6.21
C ASP A 599 -2.06 24.85 -6.90
N ALA A 600 -0.97 24.06 -6.81
CA ALA A 600 0.30 24.39 -7.47
C ALA A 600 0.20 24.34 -9.01
N LEU A 601 -0.41 23.28 -9.57
CA LEU A 601 -0.63 23.12 -11.00
C LEU A 601 -1.53 24.21 -11.57
N ALA A 602 -2.56 24.61 -10.82
CA ALA A 602 -3.44 25.72 -11.20
C ALA A 602 -2.66 27.04 -11.30
N SER A 603 -1.77 27.30 -10.35
CA SER A 603 -0.93 28.50 -10.33
C SER A 603 0.00 28.55 -11.55
N LEU A 604 0.58 27.40 -11.93
CA LEU A 604 1.39 27.28 -13.14
C LEU A 604 0.59 27.50 -14.43
N ARG A 605 -0.61 26.93 -14.55
CA ARG A 605 -1.49 27.10 -15.72
C ARG A 605 -1.91 28.56 -15.90
N LEU A 606 -2.30 29.24 -14.82
CA LEU A 606 -2.66 30.67 -14.86
C LEU A 606 -1.50 31.56 -15.27
N ALA A 607 -0.27 31.17 -14.96
CA ALA A 607 0.94 31.89 -15.36
C ALA A 607 1.36 31.62 -16.81
N ASP A 608 0.80 30.60 -17.47
CA ASP A 608 1.01 30.28 -18.90
C ASP A 608 0.07 31.09 -19.81
N ASP A 609 -1.13 31.42 -19.32
CA ASP A 609 -2.11 32.28 -20.02
C ASP A 609 -1.77 33.79 -19.97
N GLY A 610 -0.68 34.19 -19.30
CA GLY A 610 -0.21 35.58 -19.24
C GLY A 610 0.55 36.01 -20.50
N PRO A 611 0.54 37.31 -20.89
CA PRO A 611 1.32 37.78 -22.02
C PRO A 611 2.82 37.48 -21.78
N PRO A 612 3.56 36.99 -22.78
CA PRO A 612 4.98 36.67 -22.61
C PRO A 612 5.72 37.92 -22.13
N PRO A 613 6.72 37.78 -21.22
CA PRO A 613 7.52 38.91 -20.80
C PRO A 613 8.15 39.54 -22.03
N LEU A 614 7.89 40.83 -22.23
CA LEU A 614 8.45 41.64 -23.30
C LEU A 614 9.97 41.46 -23.27
N GLY A 615 10.48 40.71 -24.25
CA GLY A 615 11.91 40.55 -24.47
C GLY A 615 12.57 41.92 -24.54
N GLY A 616 13.58 42.11 -23.70
CA GLY A 616 14.35 43.34 -23.63
C GLY A 616 14.82 43.79 -25.02
N HIS A 617 14.60 45.07 -25.29
CA HIS A 617 15.04 45.80 -26.47
C HIS A 617 16.48 45.46 -26.90
N GLY A 618 16.62 44.81 -28.06
CA GLY A 618 17.73 45.01 -28.97
C GLY A 618 17.24 45.92 -30.10
N GLY A 619 17.76 47.15 -30.15
CA GLY A 619 17.47 48.12 -31.21
C GLY A 619 18.14 47.77 -32.54
N ASP A 620 17.88 48.65 -33.50
CA ASP A 620 18.27 48.66 -34.92
C ASP A 620 17.41 47.76 -35.82
N GLY A 621 16.71 48.22 -36.86
CA GLY A 621 16.72 49.47 -37.60
C GLY A 621 16.47 49.14 -39.08
N ALA A 622 15.73 50.01 -39.78
CA ALA A 622 15.53 50.08 -41.23
C ALA A 622 14.31 49.37 -41.87
N ALA A 623 13.23 50.16 -42.00
CA ALA A 623 12.59 50.60 -43.25
C ALA A 623 12.34 49.62 -44.42
N GLY A 624 11.07 49.55 -44.86
CA GLY A 624 10.73 49.17 -46.24
C GLY A 624 9.26 48.90 -46.54
N ARG A 625 8.56 49.94 -47.02
CA ARG A 625 7.29 50.00 -47.81
C ARG A 625 6.96 48.71 -48.62
N GLY A 626 5.72 48.32 -48.93
CA GLY A 626 4.37 48.89 -48.82
C GLY A 626 3.40 48.17 -49.78
N GLY A 627 2.09 48.52 -49.67
CA GLY A 627 1.00 48.19 -50.63
C GLY A 627 0.49 46.74 -50.54
N GLY A 628 -0.79 46.41 -50.35
CA GLY A 628 -2.03 47.07 -50.77
C GLY A 628 -2.78 46.11 -51.71
N GLY A 629 -4.00 45.69 -51.38
CA GLY A 629 -4.86 44.94 -52.31
C GLY A 629 -5.88 44.01 -51.66
N SER A 630 -7.09 44.52 -51.46
CA SER A 630 -8.30 43.73 -51.21
C SER A 630 -8.76 43.00 -52.47
N THR A 631 -9.36 41.81 -52.33
CA THR A 631 -10.53 41.40 -53.12
C THR A 631 -11.29 40.28 -52.40
N SER A 632 -12.58 40.52 -52.22
CA SER A 632 -13.65 39.57 -51.91
C SER A 632 -14.17 38.88 -53.17
N LEU A 633 -14.92 37.78 -52.98
CA LEU A 633 -15.89 37.04 -53.84
C LEU A 633 -15.51 35.54 -53.79
N GLY A 634 -16.34 34.55 -53.45
CA GLY A 634 -17.80 34.45 -53.35
C GLY A 634 -18.29 33.30 -54.25
N SER A 635 -18.77 32.19 -53.68
CA SER A 635 -19.80 31.25 -54.20
C SER A 635 -19.80 29.99 -53.31
N GLU A 636 -20.88 29.69 -52.58
CA GLU A 636 -22.09 28.93 -52.97
C GLU A 636 -21.86 27.44 -53.27
N GLY A 637 -22.55 26.59 -52.50
CA GLY A 637 -22.52 25.12 -52.61
C GLY A 637 -23.46 24.44 -51.61
N THR A 638 -24.70 24.26 -52.05
CA THR A 638 -25.95 23.92 -51.35
C THR A 638 -26.09 22.46 -50.89
N SER A 639 -26.78 22.26 -49.75
CA SER A 639 -27.67 21.16 -49.30
C SER A 639 -27.34 19.68 -49.54
N ALA A 640 -27.48 18.86 -48.48
CA ALA A 640 -28.69 18.04 -48.26
C ALA A 640 -28.63 17.27 -46.92
N ALA A 641 -29.67 17.44 -46.12
CA ALA A 641 -30.01 16.58 -44.98
C ALA A 641 -30.89 15.41 -45.47
N VAL A 642 -30.61 14.20 -45.00
CA VAL A 642 -31.59 13.10 -44.91
C VAL A 642 -31.30 12.36 -43.61
N GLY A 643 -32.31 12.30 -42.74
CA GLY A 643 -32.29 11.57 -41.47
C GLY A 643 -32.83 10.15 -41.59
N SER A 644 -33.16 9.59 -40.42
CA SER A 644 -33.71 8.25 -40.14
C SER A 644 -32.69 7.10 -40.24
N SER A 645 -32.69 6.08 -39.37
CA SER A 645 -33.47 5.79 -38.17
C SER A 645 -32.77 4.62 -37.45
N SER A 646 -32.91 4.62 -36.14
CA SER A 646 -32.59 3.58 -35.19
C SER A 646 -33.19 2.21 -35.56
N THR A 647 -32.40 1.15 -35.44
CA THR A 647 -32.90 -0.21 -35.15
C THR A 647 -31.94 -0.90 -34.18
N GLU A 648 -32.41 -1.04 -32.95
CA GLU A 648 -31.87 -1.93 -31.94
C GLU A 648 -31.98 -3.37 -32.42
N SER A 649 -30.92 -4.15 -32.27
CA SER A 649 -30.97 -5.60 -32.36
C SER A 649 -30.20 -6.22 -31.20
N SER A 650 -30.95 -6.53 -30.15
CA SER A 650 -30.55 -7.37 -29.04
C SER A 650 -30.27 -8.78 -29.54
N THR A 651 -29.01 -9.22 -29.49
CA THR A 651 -28.64 -10.63 -29.61
C THR A 651 -28.26 -11.16 -28.23
N ALA A 652 -29.12 -12.04 -27.73
CA ALA A 652 -28.91 -12.81 -26.51
C ALA A 652 -27.73 -13.77 -26.69
N ALA A 653 -26.66 -13.53 -25.93
CA ALA A 653 -25.59 -14.51 -25.73
C ALA A 653 -25.85 -15.26 -24.42
N THR A 654 -26.41 -16.45 -24.54
CA THR A 654 -26.45 -17.46 -23.48
C THR A 654 -25.04 -17.98 -23.22
N GLY A 655 -24.46 -17.61 -22.08
CA GLY A 655 -23.19 -18.16 -21.58
C GLY A 655 -23.39 -18.62 -20.14
N SER A 656 -23.23 -19.91 -19.91
CA SER A 656 -23.50 -20.63 -18.68
C SER A 656 -22.58 -20.24 -17.51
N ASP A 657 -23.15 -19.67 -16.46
CA ASP A 657 -22.51 -19.50 -15.15
C ASP A 657 -22.47 -20.84 -14.40
N ILE A 658 -21.27 -21.41 -14.26
CA ILE A 658 -20.97 -22.41 -13.23
C ILE A 658 -20.26 -21.66 -12.09
N ALA A 659 -21.06 -21.04 -11.22
CA ALA A 659 -20.60 -20.55 -9.94
C ALA A 659 -20.33 -21.74 -9.01
N SER A 660 -19.05 -22.05 -8.79
CA SER A 660 -18.64 -23.00 -7.75
C SER A 660 -18.74 -22.34 -6.37
N ALA A 661 -19.94 -22.38 -5.80
CA ALA A 661 -20.20 -22.08 -4.40
C ALA A 661 -19.63 -23.21 -3.53
N GLY A 662 -18.32 -23.17 -3.25
CA GLY A 662 -17.65 -24.16 -2.42
C GLY A 662 -16.37 -23.60 -1.80
N GLY A 663 -16.51 -22.85 -0.70
CA GLY A 663 -15.35 -22.33 0.04
C GLY A 663 -15.69 -21.41 1.23
N TRP A 664 -16.88 -20.83 1.25
CA TRP A 664 -17.26 -19.78 2.21
C TRP A 664 -17.69 -20.27 3.60
N ALA A 665 -17.78 -21.59 3.83
CA ALA A 665 -18.25 -22.13 5.11
C ALA A 665 -17.17 -22.15 6.22
N GLU A 666 -15.88 -22.17 5.87
CA GLU A 666 -14.80 -22.31 6.87
C GLU A 666 -14.40 -20.97 7.52
N THR A 667 -14.56 -19.83 6.85
CA THR A 667 -14.24 -18.50 7.41
C THR A 667 -15.18 -18.11 8.58
N GLY A 668 -16.44 -18.55 8.55
CA GLY A 668 -17.43 -18.28 9.61
C GLY A 668 -17.17 -19.00 10.94
N THR A 669 -16.34 -20.04 10.96
CA THR A 669 -16.05 -20.80 12.20
C THR A 669 -14.95 -20.16 13.05
N TYR A 670 -14.11 -19.29 12.49
CA TYR A 670 -13.02 -18.63 13.23
C TYR A 670 -13.48 -17.40 14.03
N TRP A 671 -14.57 -16.74 13.60
CA TRP A 671 -15.04 -15.49 14.21
C TRP A 671 -16.50 -15.64 14.65
N ASN A 672 -16.74 -16.41 15.70
CA ASN A 672 -18.03 -16.37 16.37
C ASN A 672 -18.12 -15.08 17.20
N VAL A 673 -18.75 -14.04 16.63
CA VAL A 673 -18.99 -12.70 17.23
C VAL A 673 -19.67 -12.77 18.62
N SER A 674 -20.24 -13.91 19.00
CA SER A 674 -20.82 -14.13 20.33
C SER A 674 -19.81 -14.21 21.49
N SER A 675 -18.51 -14.31 21.22
CA SER A 675 -17.43 -14.39 22.24
C SER A 675 -16.83 -13.02 22.63
N ILE A 676 -17.09 -11.96 21.84
CA ILE A 676 -16.65 -10.60 22.16
C ILE A 676 -17.68 -10.03 23.15
N GLY A 677 -17.32 -10.00 24.43
CA GLY A 677 -18.18 -9.59 25.55
C GLY A 677 -18.98 -8.32 25.27
N GLY A 678 -20.27 -8.36 25.59
CA GLY A 678 -21.28 -7.34 25.32
C GLY A 678 -21.15 -6.04 26.11
N ALA A 679 -20.02 -5.35 26.00
CA ALA A 679 -19.80 -4.04 26.62
C ALA A 679 -19.59 -2.88 25.61
N GLY A 680 -19.83 -3.11 24.30
CA GLY A 680 -19.68 -2.08 23.25
C GLY A 680 -20.98 -1.44 22.76
N LEU A 681 -22.14 -1.87 23.26
CA LEU A 681 -23.47 -1.42 22.79
C LEU A 681 -24.07 -0.41 23.78
N ALA A 682 -23.47 0.77 23.85
CA ALA A 682 -24.07 1.94 24.50
C ALA A 682 -23.48 3.25 23.93
N ILE A 683 -23.40 3.36 22.60
CA ILE A 683 -23.26 4.66 21.92
C ILE A 683 -24.19 4.59 20.71
N CYS A 684 -25.42 5.07 20.93
CA CYS A 684 -26.46 5.45 19.97
C CYS A 684 -27.75 5.56 20.79
N GLY A 685 -27.84 6.68 21.51
CA GLY A 685 -29.02 7.20 22.20
C GLY A 685 -28.94 8.70 22.15
#